data_AF-Q9HB75-F1
#
_entry.id   AF-Q9HB75-F1
#
_cell.length_a   1.000
_cell.length_b   1.000
_cell.length_c   1.000
_cell.angle_alpha   90.00
_cell.angle_beta   90.00
_cell.angle_gamma   90.00
#
_symmetry.space_group_name_H-M   'P 1'
#
loop_
_entity.id
_entity.type
_entity.pdbx_description
1 polymer ?
#
loop_
_entity_poly.entity_id
_entity_poly.type
_entity_poly.pdbx_seq_one_letter_code
_entity_poly.pdbx_strand_id
1 'polypeptide(L)'
;MAATVEGPELEAAAAAGDASEDSDAGSRALPFLGGNRLSLDLYPGGCQQLLHLCVQQPLQLLQVEFLRLSTHEDPQLLEATLAQLPQSLSCLRSLVLKGGQRRDTLGACLRGALTNLPAGLSGLAHLAHLDLSFNSLETLPACVLQMRGLGALLLSHNCLSELPEALGALPALTFLTVTHNRLQTLPPALGALSTLQRLDLSQNLLDTLPPEIGGLGSLLELNLASNRLQSLPASLAGLRSLRLLVLHSNLLASVPADLARLPLLTRLDLRDNQLRDLPPELLDAPFVRLQGNPLGEASPDAPSSPVAALIPEMPRLFLTSDLDSFPVTPQGCSVTLACGVRLQFPAGATATPITIRYRLLLPEPGLVPLGPHDALLSHVLELQPHGVAFQQDVGLWLLFTPPQARRCREVVVRTRNDNSWGDLETYLEEEAPQRLWAHCQVPHFSWFLVVSRPVSNACLVPPEGTLLCSSGHPGVKVIFPPGATEEPRRVSMQVVRMAGRELQALLGEPEAAVSPLLCLSQSGPPSFLQPVTVQLPLPSGITGLSLDRSRLHLLYWAPPAATWDDITAQVVLELTHLYARFQVTHFSWYWLWYTTKNCVGGLARKAWERLRLHRVNLIALQRRRDPEQVLLQCLPRNKVDATLRRLLERYRGPEPSDTVEMFEGEEFFAAFERGIDVDADRPDCVEGRICFVFYSHLKNVKEVYVTTTLDREAQAVRGQVSFYRGAVPVRVPEEAEAARQRKGADALWMATLPIKLPRLRGSEGPRRGAGLSLAPLNLGDAETGFLTQSNLLSVAGRLGLDWPAVALHLGVSYREVQRIRHEFRDDLDEQIRHMLFSWAERQAGQPGAVGLLVQALEQSDRQDVAEEVRAVLELGRRKYQDSIRRMGLAPKDPALPGSSAPQPPEPAQA
;
A
#
# COMPACT_ATOMS: atom_id res chain seq x y z
N MET A 1 -32.71 9.63 15.99
CA MET A 1 -34.18 9.60 16.13
C MET A 1 -34.78 9.42 14.76
N ALA A 2 -35.59 8.35 14.62
CA ALA A 2 -36.56 7.95 13.59
C ALA A 2 -36.45 8.37 12.10
N ALA A 3 -36.70 7.36 11.25
CA ALA A 3 -37.21 7.43 9.86
C ALA A 3 -36.22 7.96 8.79
N THR A 4 -36.09 7.39 7.58
CA THR A 4 -36.95 6.49 6.81
C THR A 4 -36.14 5.86 5.67
N VAL A 5 -36.54 4.66 5.29
CA VAL A 5 -36.13 3.89 4.11
C VAL A 5 -36.51 4.62 2.83
N GLU A 6 -35.56 4.81 1.91
CA GLU A 6 -35.83 5.02 0.49
C GLU A 6 -34.84 4.17 -0.33
N GLY A 7 -35.37 3.20 -1.06
CA GLY A 7 -34.75 2.67 -2.27
C GLY A 7 -35.42 3.27 -3.50
N PRO A 8 -34.77 3.23 -4.67
CA PRO A 8 -35.49 3.07 -5.96
C PRO A 8 -34.86 1.95 -6.82
N GLU A 9 -35.64 1.04 -7.46
CA GLU A 9 -36.29 1.14 -8.80
C GLU A 9 -35.29 1.11 -9.98
N LEU A 10 -35.44 0.47 -11.13
CA LEU A 10 -36.49 -0.31 -11.83
C LEU A 10 -35.80 -0.85 -13.11
N GLU A 11 -36.07 -2.07 -13.58
CA GLU A 11 -36.19 -2.35 -15.02
C GLU A 11 -36.90 -3.69 -15.24
N ALA A 12 -38.20 -3.59 -15.52
CA ALA A 12 -39.05 -4.68 -15.94
C ALA A 12 -38.95 -4.84 -17.45
N ALA A 13 -38.52 -6.02 -17.92
CA ALA A 13 -38.72 -6.45 -19.30
C ALA A 13 -40.09 -7.13 -19.40
N ALA A 14 -41.02 -6.44 -20.05
CA ALA A 14 -42.33 -6.92 -20.41
C ALA A 14 -42.26 -7.97 -21.53
N ALA A 15 -42.98 -9.07 -21.38
CA ALA A 15 -43.49 -9.88 -22.48
C ALA A 15 -44.86 -10.42 -22.07
N ALA A 16 -45.91 -9.75 -22.54
CA ALA A 16 -47.30 -10.20 -22.47
C ALA A 16 -47.61 -11.09 -23.69
N GLY A 17 -48.45 -12.11 -23.52
CA GLY A 17 -49.02 -12.87 -24.64
C GLY A 17 -49.54 -14.26 -24.27
N ASP A 18 -50.83 -14.30 -23.95
CA ASP A 18 -51.84 -15.34 -24.23
C ASP A 18 -51.56 -16.85 -24.05
N ALA A 19 -52.42 -17.43 -23.21
CA ALA A 19 -53.22 -18.65 -23.43
C ALA A 19 -52.63 -19.80 -24.28
N SER A 20 -52.24 -20.89 -23.62
CA SER A 20 -52.96 -22.19 -23.67
C SER A 20 -52.13 -23.29 -23.02
N GLU A 21 -52.88 -24.27 -22.52
CA GLU A 21 -52.48 -25.47 -21.80
C GLU A 21 -51.41 -26.29 -22.54
N ASP A 22 -50.38 -26.77 -21.83
CA ASP A 22 -50.21 -28.22 -21.64
C ASP A 22 -49.07 -28.57 -20.67
N SER A 23 -49.37 -29.60 -19.90
CA SER A 23 -48.64 -30.21 -18.81
C SER A 23 -47.31 -30.87 -19.20
N ASP A 24 -46.28 -30.74 -18.36
CA ASP A 24 -45.58 -31.93 -17.85
C ASP A 24 -44.79 -31.67 -16.56
N ALA A 25 -44.90 -32.59 -15.60
CA ALA A 25 -44.33 -32.52 -14.26
C ALA A 25 -43.04 -33.36 -14.17
N GLY A 26 -41.94 -32.79 -13.63
CA GLY A 26 -40.72 -33.55 -13.34
C GLY A 26 -39.57 -32.77 -12.67
N SER A 27 -39.34 -33.02 -11.39
CA SER A 27 -38.08 -32.88 -10.62
C SER A 27 -37.22 -31.60 -10.78
N ARG A 28 -37.47 -30.56 -9.97
CA ARG A 28 -36.49 -29.47 -9.74
C ARG A 28 -35.56 -29.79 -8.56
N ALA A 29 -34.29 -30.06 -8.83
CA ALA A 29 -33.23 -30.24 -7.83
C ALA A 29 -32.90 -28.92 -7.10
N LEU A 30 -32.60 -28.99 -5.79
CA LEU A 30 -32.14 -27.83 -5.01
C LEU A 30 -30.77 -27.35 -5.53
N PRO A 31 -30.59 -26.06 -5.86
CA PRO A 31 -29.34 -25.57 -6.46
C PRO A 31 -28.13 -25.58 -5.52
N PHE A 32 -28.33 -25.82 -4.22
CA PHE A 32 -27.29 -25.71 -3.18
C PHE A 32 -26.70 -27.06 -2.72
N LEU A 33 -27.33 -28.18 -3.09
CA LEU A 33 -26.92 -29.53 -2.66
C LEU A 33 -26.12 -30.20 -3.79
N GLY A 34 -24.79 -30.26 -3.63
CA GLY A 34 -23.89 -30.97 -4.52
C GLY A 34 -23.50 -32.33 -3.93
N GLY A 35 -24.36 -33.35 -4.09
CA GLY A 35 -24.22 -34.62 -3.37
C GLY A 35 -24.35 -34.43 -1.85
N ASN A 36 -23.47 -35.03 -1.06
CA ASN A 36 -23.47 -34.90 0.41
C ASN A 36 -22.86 -33.57 0.91
N ARG A 37 -22.67 -32.57 0.03
CA ARG A 37 -22.02 -31.29 0.36
C ARG A 37 -23.00 -30.13 0.23
N LEU A 38 -23.12 -29.34 1.30
CA LEU A 38 -23.92 -28.13 1.36
C LEU A 38 -22.98 -26.93 1.60
N SER A 39 -22.86 -26.05 0.61
CA SER A 39 -22.01 -24.86 0.69
C SER A 39 -22.85 -23.60 0.63
N LEU A 40 -22.94 -22.90 1.76
CA LEU A 40 -23.76 -21.71 1.95
C LEU A 40 -22.91 -20.49 2.36
N ASP A 41 -21.58 -20.59 2.26
CA ASP A 41 -20.62 -19.56 2.65
C ASP A 41 -20.53 -18.38 1.65
N LEU A 42 -20.92 -18.61 0.40
CA LEU A 42 -20.90 -17.59 -0.66
C LEU A 42 -22.26 -16.91 -0.87
N TYR A 43 -23.34 -17.44 -0.31
CA TYR A 43 -24.69 -16.92 -0.49
C TYR A 43 -25.04 -15.93 0.63
N PRO A 44 -25.54 -14.71 0.30
CA PRO A 44 -26.12 -13.84 1.30
C PRO A 44 -27.39 -14.48 1.88
N GLY A 45 -27.53 -14.49 3.20
CA GLY A 45 -28.63 -15.20 3.89
C GLY A 45 -28.38 -16.71 4.02
N GLY A 46 -27.13 -17.18 3.98
CA GLY A 46 -26.79 -18.60 4.04
C GLY A 46 -27.37 -19.33 5.26
N CYS A 47 -27.36 -18.69 6.43
CA CYS A 47 -27.97 -19.22 7.64
C CYS A 47 -29.51 -19.26 7.54
N GLN A 48 -30.14 -18.26 6.92
CA GLN A 48 -31.59 -18.27 6.68
C GLN A 48 -31.98 -19.39 5.71
N GLN A 49 -31.19 -19.59 4.66
CA GLN A 49 -31.39 -20.66 3.70
C GLN A 49 -31.25 -22.03 4.35
N LEU A 50 -30.26 -22.21 5.24
CA LEU A 50 -30.12 -23.46 5.99
C LEU A 50 -31.31 -23.72 6.91
N LEU A 51 -31.76 -22.70 7.65
CA LEU A 51 -32.95 -22.82 8.50
C LEU A 51 -34.21 -23.14 7.68
N HIS A 52 -34.36 -22.54 6.49
CA HIS A 52 -35.46 -22.85 5.58
C HIS A 52 -35.39 -24.29 5.05
N LEU A 53 -34.19 -24.78 4.72
CA LEU A 53 -33.98 -26.19 4.33
C LEU A 53 -34.30 -27.15 5.48
N CYS A 54 -33.96 -26.80 6.72
CA CYS A 54 -34.28 -27.59 7.91
C CYS A 54 -35.80 -27.79 8.06
N VAL A 55 -36.60 -26.78 7.69
CA VAL A 55 -38.07 -26.85 7.76
C VAL A 55 -38.69 -27.55 6.56
N GLN A 56 -38.24 -27.25 5.35
CA GLN A 56 -38.88 -27.73 4.11
C GLN A 56 -38.52 -29.16 3.73
N GLN A 57 -37.26 -29.57 3.93
CA GLN A 57 -36.74 -30.83 3.39
C GLN A 57 -35.78 -31.54 4.38
N PRO A 58 -36.24 -31.91 5.58
CA PRO A 58 -35.39 -32.55 6.60
C PRO A 58 -34.76 -33.86 6.12
N LEU A 59 -35.48 -34.63 5.28
CA LEU A 59 -34.99 -35.91 4.76
C LEU A 59 -33.76 -35.78 3.87
N GLN A 60 -33.64 -34.67 3.12
CA GLN A 60 -32.48 -34.45 2.25
C GLN A 60 -31.24 -33.99 3.03
N LEU A 61 -31.45 -33.28 4.14
CA LEU A 61 -30.37 -32.82 5.01
C LEU A 61 -29.68 -33.97 5.75
N LEU A 62 -30.37 -35.10 6.00
CA LEU A 62 -29.77 -36.29 6.61
C LEU A 62 -28.58 -36.86 5.83
N GLN A 63 -28.50 -36.60 4.52
CA GLN A 63 -27.40 -37.07 3.66
C GLN A 63 -26.20 -36.12 3.64
N VAL A 64 -26.31 -34.92 4.22
CA VAL A 64 -25.25 -33.92 4.19
C VAL A 64 -24.15 -34.28 5.18
N GLU A 65 -22.95 -34.56 4.67
CA GLU A 65 -21.75 -34.87 5.45
C GLU A 65 -20.79 -33.68 5.54
N PHE A 66 -20.92 -32.69 4.64
CA PHE A 66 -20.03 -31.52 4.59
C PHE A 66 -20.86 -30.24 4.55
N LEU A 67 -20.68 -29.37 5.55
CA LEU A 67 -21.34 -28.06 5.63
C LEU A 67 -20.31 -26.93 5.65
N ARG A 68 -20.51 -25.93 4.79
CA ARG A 68 -19.81 -24.65 4.86
C ARG A 68 -20.79 -23.51 5.09
N LEU A 69 -20.52 -22.69 6.10
CA LEU A 69 -21.28 -21.49 6.42
C LEU A 69 -20.35 -20.28 6.55
N SER A 70 -20.89 -19.10 6.24
CA SER A 70 -20.22 -17.82 6.46
C SER A 70 -20.48 -17.34 7.88
N THR A 71 -19.45 -16.81 8.53
CA THR A 71 -19.56 -16.19 9.86
C THR A 71 -19.69 -14.65 9.80
N HIS A 72 -20.07 -14.12 8.64
CA HIS A 72 -20.31 -12.68 8.39
C HIS A 72 -21.78 -12.25 8.52
N GLU A 73 -22.66 -13.18 8.88
CA GLU A 73 -24.09 -12.90 9.08
C GLU A 73 -24.37 -12.45 10.52
N ASP A 74 -25.62 -12.06 10.78
CA ASP A 74 -26.03 -11.61 12.10
C ASP A 74 -25.67 -12.66 13.17
N PRO A 75 -24.92 -12.29 14.24
CA PRO A 75 -24.44 -13.24 15.23
C PRO A 75 -25.55 -14.08 15.87
N GLN A 76 -26.72 -13.47 16.11
CA GLN A 76 -27.90 -14.14 16.67
C GLN A 76 -28.48 -15.19 15.71
N LEU A 77 -28.50 -14.89 14.41
CA LEU A 77 -28.96 -15.83 13.39
C LEU A 77 -27.98 -17.00 13.27
N LEU A 78 -26.68 -16.71 13.23
CA LEU A 78 -25.64 -17.73 13.17
C LEU A 78 -25.71 -18.64 14.39
N GLU A 79 -25.84 -18.09 15.60
CA GLU A 79 -26.00 -18.88 16.83
C GLU A 79 -27.25 -19.77 16.81
N ALA A 80 -28.39 -19.22 16.37
CA ALA A 80 -29.63 -19.99 16.21
C ALA A 80 -29.49 -21.12 15.18
N THR A 81 -28.85 -20.86 14.04
CA THR A 81 -28.57 -21.87 13.01
C THR A 81 -27.63 -22.95 13.54
N LEU A 82 -26.55 -22.58 14.22
CA LEU A 82 -25.59 -23.50 14.81
C LEU A 82 -26.22 -24.40 15.89
N ALA A 83 -27.17 -23.88 16.67
CA ALA A 83 -27.90 -24.64 17.69
C ALA A 83 -28.81 -25.74 17.09
N GLN A 84 -29.28 -25.56 15.84
CA GLN A 84 -30.14 -26.53 15.14
C GLN A 84 -29.36 -27.61 14.36
N LEU A 85 -28.05 -27.41 14.13
CA LEU A 85 -27.22 -28.35 13.37
C LEU A 85 -27.20 -29.77 13.95
N PRO A 86 -27.04 -29.99 15.27
CA PRO A 86 -26.98 -31.35 15.82
C PRO A 86 -28.26 -32.16 15.60
N GLN A 87 -29.42 -31.49 15.55
CA GLN A 87 -30.72 -32.13 15.31
C GLN A 87 -30.99 -32.37 13.82
N SER A 88 -30.51 -31.46 12.96
CA SER A 88 -30.80 -31.48 11.52
C SER A 88 -29.78 -32.28 10.71
N LEU A 89 -28.51 -32.33 11.15
CA LEU A 89 -27.35 -32.86 10.41
C LEU A 89 -26.55 -33.85 11.26
N SER A 90 -27.18 -34.93 11.72
CA SER A 90 -26.55 -35.93 12.58
C SER A 90 -25.33 -36.64 11.95
N CYS A 91 -25.27 -36.71 10.62
CA CYS A 91 -24.22 -37.39 9.86
C CYS A 91 -23.05 -36.48 9.45
N LEU A 92 -22.99 -35.25 9.99
CA LEU A 92 -21.98 -34.26 9.57
C LEU A 92 -20.56 -34.72 9.94
N ARG A 93 -19.70 -34.87 8.92
CA ARG A 93 -18.28 -35.22 9.06
C ARG A 93 -17.36 -34.01 9.02
N SER A 94 -17.76 -32.95 8.32
CA SER A 94 -16.95 -31.74 8.14
C SER A 94 -17.81 -30.48 8.30
N LEU A 95 -17.40 -29.61 9.21
CA LEU A 95 -18.01 -28.31 9.46
C LEU A 95 -16.97 -27.22 9.23
N VAL A 96 -17.27 -26.30 8.34
CA VAL A 96 -16.43 -25.12 8.06
C VAL A 96 -17.23 -23.87 8.37
N LEU A 97 -16.84 -23.18 9.45
CA LEU A 97 -17.37 -21.89 9.88
C LEU A 97 -16.28 -20.85 9.71
N LYS A 98 -15.99 -20.50 8.46
CA LYS A 98 -14.81 -19.70 8.14
C LYS A 98 -15.20 -18.24 7.93
N GLY A 99 -14.53 -17.35 8.66
CA GLY A 99 -14.55 -15.93 8.36
C GLY A 99 -13.63 -15.59 7.18
N GLY A 100 -13.43 -14.31 6.89
CA GLY A 100 -12.55 -13.90 5.78
C GLY A 100 -13.12 -14.04 4.37
N GLN A 101 -14.37 -14.48 4.20
CA GLN A 101 -15.04 -14.49 2.89
C GLN A 101 -15.38 -13.08 2.42
N ARG A 102 -15.71 -12.16 3.34
CA ARG A 102 -15.78 -10.73 3.04
C ARG A 102 -14.39 -10.09 3.12
N ARG A 103 -14.16 -9.13 2.23
CA ARG A 103 -12.96 -8.29 2.25
C ARG A 103 -13.36 -6.87 2.59
N ASP A 104 -12.52 -6.18 3.35
CA ASP A 104 -12.69 -4.75 3.59
C ASP A 104 -12.42 -3.94 2.31
N THR A 105 -12.58 -2.62 2.39
CA THR A 105 -12.30 -1.70 1.28
C THR A 105 -10.82 -1.68 0.86
N LEU A 106 -9.92 -2.28 1.66
CA LEU A 106 -8.48 -2.43 1.44
C LEU A 106 -8.09 -3.86 1.02
N GLY A 107 -9.06 -4.72 0.72
CA GLY A 107 -8.85 -6.09 0.27
C GLY A 107 -8.37 -7.07 1.34
N ALA A 108 -8.26 -6.66 2.61
CA ALA A 108 -7.94 -7.53 3.74
C ALA A 108 -9.16 -8.39 4.08
N CYS A 109 -8.92 -9.64 4.47
CA CYS A 109 -9.99 -10.53 4.93
C CYS A 109 -10.59 -9.99 6.23
N LEU A 110 -11.87 -9.63 6.19
CA LEU A 110 -12.60 -9.29 7.41
C LEU A 110 -12.74 -10.55 8.25
N ARG A 111 -12.39 -10.46 9.53
CA ARG A 111 -12.65 -11.54 10.48
C ARG A 111 -14.15 -11.77 10.61
N GLY A 112 -14.53 -13.03 10.75
CA GLY A 112 -15.90 -13.41 11.08
C GLY A 112 -16.28 -12.94 12.49
N ALA A 113 -17.58 -12.81 12.73
CA ALA A 113 -18.14 -12.38 14.01
C ALA A 113 -18.21 -13.52 15.04
N LEU A 114 -17.80 -14.73 14.68
CA LEU A 114 -17.85 -15.89 15.57
C LEU A 114 -16.83 -15.73 16.72
N THR A 115 -17.35 -15.58 17.93
CA THR A 115 -16.56 -15.48 19.17
C THR A 115 -16.66 -16.73 20.04
N ASN A 116 -17.71 -17.55 19.87
CA ASN A 116 -17.91 -18.80 20.57
C ASN A 116 -18.79 -19.76 19.73
N LEU A 117 -18.91 -21.02 20.16
CA LEU A 117 -19.79 -22.02 19.56
C LEU A 117 -20.86 -22.47 20.58
N PRO A 118 -22.12 -22.72 20.16
CA PRO A 118 -23.15 -23.22 21.07
C PRO A 118 -22.80 -24.62 21.60
N ALA A 119 -23.05 -24.86 22.89
CA ALA A 119 -22.71 -26.09 23.58
C ALA A 119 -23.29 -27.35 22.90
N GLY A 120 -24.45 -27.24 22.25
CA GLY A 120 -25.10 -28.34 21.55
C GLY A 120 -24.29 -28.93 20.39
N LEU A 121 -23.34 -28.19 19.81
CA LEU A 121 -22.50 -28.70 18.72
C LEU A 121 -21.64 -29.90 19.12
N SER A 122 -21.38 -30.11 20.42
CA SER A 122 -20.67 -31.31 20.88
C SER A 122 -21.41 -32.61 20.58
N GLY A 123 -22.72 -32.56 20.27
CA GLY A 123 -23.53 -33.71 19.88
C GLY A 123 -23.24 -34.28 18.48
N LEU A 124 -22.41 -33.62 17.66
CA LEU A 124 -22.03 -34.11 16.33
C LEU A 124 -21.00 -35.25 16.41
N ALA A 125 -21.47 -36.46 16.69
CA ALA A 125 -20.63 -37.63 16.97
C ALA A 125 -19.70 -38.06 15.81
N HIS A 126 -20.03 -37.70 14.56
CA HIS A 126 -19.28 -38.06 13.36
C HIS A 126 -18.32 -36.97 12.87
N LEU A 127 -18.24 -35.83 13.56
CA LEU A 127 -17.46 -34.69 13.10
C LEU A 127 -15.95 -35.00 13.20
N ALA A 128 -15.32 -35.12 12.04
CA ALA A 128 -13.88 -35.39 11.91
C ALA A 128 -13.07 -34.15 11.53
N HIS A 129 -13.70 -33.14 10.92
CA HIS A 129 -13.03 -31.93 10.47
C HIS A 129 -13.79 -30.68 10.90
N LEU A 130 -13.14 -29.80 11.66
CA LEU A 130 -13.68 -28.52 12.10
C LEU A 130 -12.73 -27.39 11.71
N ASP A 131 -13.22 -26.46 10.89
CA ASP A 131 -12.49 -25.25 10.51
C ASP A 131 -13.20 -24.02 11.05
N LEU A 132 -12.55 -23.34 12.01
CA LEU A 132 -12.99 -22.08 12.63
C LEU A 132 -12.01 -20.94 12.29
N SER A 133 -11.23 -21.07 11.21
CA SER A 133 -10.22 -20.08 10.85
C SER A 133 -10.85 -18.73 10.46
N PHE A 134 -10.08 -17.65 10.62
CA PHE A 134 -10.47 -16.27 10.29
C PHE A 134 -11.68 -15.73 11.07
N ASN A 135 -11.90 -16.18 12.30
CA ASN A 135 -12.91 -15.64 13.21
C ASN A 135 -12.26 -14.73 14.26
N SER A 136 -13.01 -14.42 15.32
CA SER A 136 -12.58 -13.57 16.43
C SER A 136 -12.54 -14.36 17.74
N LEU A 137 -12.18 -15.64 17.70
CA LEU A 137 -12.09 -16.49 18.89
C LEU A 137 -10.91 -16.04 19.77
N GLU A 138 -11.19 -15.64 21.01
CA GLU A 138 -10.17 -15.34 22.03
C GLU A 138 -9.77 -16.57 22.83
N THR A 139 -10.68 -17.55 22.95
CA THR A 139 -10.45 -18.84 23.58
C THR A 139 -11.05 -19.96 22.73
N LEU A 140 -10.57 -21.19 22.91
CA LEU A 140 -11.12 -22.35 22.21
C LEU A 140 -12.46 -22.76 22.87
N PRO A 141 -13.59 -22.82 22.13
CA PRO A 141 -14.89 -23.18 22.69
C PRO A 141 -14.89 -24.57 23.35
N ALA A 142 -15.41 -24.65 24.58
CA ALA A 142 -15.41 -25.89 25.37
C ALA A 142 -16.12 -27.07 24.67
N CYS A 143 -17.09 -26.81 23.79
CA CYS A 143 -17.78 -27.85 23.03
C CYS A 143 -16.85 -28.60 22.06
N VAL A 144 -15.80 -27.94 21.54
CA VAL A 144 -14.80 -28.57 20.65
C VAL A 144 -14.02 -29.65 21.40
N LEU A 145 -13.76 -29.42 22.69
CA LEU A 145 -13.02 -30.34 23.56
C LEU A 145 -13.80 -31.63 23.86
N GLN A 146 -15.10 -31.67 23.57
CA GLN A 146 -15.96 -32.84 23.76
C GLN A 146 -16.08 -33.70 22.48
N MET A 147 -15.63 -33.20 21.32
CA MET A 147 -15.75 -33.88 20.02
C MET A 147 -14.69 -34.96 19.86
N ARG A 148 -14.91 -36.15 20.44
CA ARG A 148 -13.92 -37.25 20.46
C ARG A 148 -13.52 -37.79 19.08
N GLY A 149 -14.34 -37.59 18.05
CA GLY A 149 -14.06 -38.00 16.67
C GLY A 149 -13.22 -37.02 15.86
N LEU A 150 -12.87 -35.86 16.42
CA LEU A 150 -12.23 -34.77 15.68
C LEU A 150 -10.80 -35.12 15.27
N GLY A 151 -10.56 -35.22 13.97
CA GLY A 151 -9.27 -35.54 13.37
C GLY A 151 -8.48 -34.33 12.87
N ALA A 152 -9.17 -33.26 12.46
CA ALA A 152 -8.56 -32.02 11.99
C ALA A 152 -9.25 -30.81 12.63
N LEU A 153 -8.46 -29.96 13.30
CA LEU A 153 -8.90 -28.72 13.92
C LEU A 153 -8.09 -27.53 13.35
N LEU A 154 -8.79 -26.64 12.66
CA LEU A 154 -8.19 -25.45 12.06
C LEU A 154 -8.67 -24.19 12.79
N LEU A 155 -7.73 -23.46 13.39
CA LEU A 155 -7.96 -22.27 14.23
C LEU A 155 -7.15 -21.05 13.77
N SER A 156 -6.61 -21.08 12.55
CA SER A 156 -5.73 -20.05 12.04
C SER A 156 -6.41 -18.67 11.96
N HIS A 157 -5.65 -17.59 12.17
CA HIS A 157 -6.14 -16.21 12.10
C HIS A 157 -7.29 -15.88 13.07
N ASN A 158 -7.15 -16.26 14.34
CA ASN A 158 -8.04 -15.87 15.44
C ASN A 158 -7.32 -14.92 16.42
N CYS A 159 -7.79 -14.81 17.67
CA CYS A 159 -7.20 -14.02 18.75
C CYS A 159 -6.79 -14.91 19.94
N LEU A 160 -6.58 -16.22 19.74
CA LEU A 160 -6.34 -17.16 20.84
C LEU A 160 -5.09 -16.77 21.64
N SER A 161 -5.26 -16.48 22.92
CA SER A 161 -4.16 -16.17 23.85
C SER A 161 -3.55 -17.42 24.50
N GLU A 162 -4.34 -18.49 24.63
CA GLU A 162 -3.94 -19.76 25.21
C GLU A 162 -4.69 -20.94 24.57
N LEU A 163 -4.15 -22.15 24.72
CA LEU A 163 -4.83 -23.41 24.42
C LEU A 163 -5.20 -24.12 25.73
N PRO A 164 -6.41 -24.66 25.88
CA PRO A 164 -6.84 -25.30 27.12
C PRO A 164 -6.17 -26.68 27.31
N GLU A 165 -5.87 -27.07 28.55
CA GLU A 165 -5.32 -28.40 28.89
C GLU A 165 -6.16 -29.56 28.32
N ALA A 166 -7.49 -29.41 28.33
CA ALA A 166 -8.40 -30.43 27.82
C ALA A 166 -8.25 -30.68 26.30
N LEU A 167 -7.53 -29.84 25.55
CA LEU A 167 -7.19 -30.11 24.15
C LEU A 167 -6.39 -31.41 24.00
N GLY A 168 -5.54 -31.74 24.98
CA GLY A 168 -4.75 -32.97 25.02
C GLY A 168 -5.58 -34.25 25.10
N ALA A 169 -6.88 -34.16 25.38
CA ALA A 169 -7.78 -35.30 25.53
C ALA A 169 -8.51 -35.69 24.23
N LEU A 170 -8.19 -35.08 23.08
CA LEU A 170 -8.79 -35.42 21.78
C LEU A 170 -8.06 -36.62 21.15
N PRO A 171 -8.64 -37.84 21.16
CA PRO A 171 -7.90 -39.07 20.87
C PRO A 171 -7.63 -39.29 19.38
N ALA A 172 -8.33 -38.58 18.50
CA ALA A 172 -8.26 -38.77 17.06
C ALA A 172 -7.52 -37.63 16.34
N LEU A 173 -7.05 -36.60 17.05
CA LEU A 173 -6.53 -35.39 16.44
C LEU A 173 -5.21 -35.69 15.72
N THR A 174 -5.19 -35.50 14.40
CA THR A 174 -4.03 -35.73 13.51
C THR A 174 -3.47 -34.43 12.94
N PHE A 175 -4.31 -33.41 12.82
CA PHE A 175 -3.96 -32.12 12.23
C PHE A 175 -4.46 -30.97 13.12
N LEU A 176 -3.54 -30.17 13.63
CA LEU A 176 -3.85 -28.96 14.41
C LEU A 176 -3.09 -27.77 13.82
N THR A 177 -3.82 -26.72 13.44
CA THR A 177 -3.22 -25.44 13.02
C THR A 177 -3.80 -24.30 13.82
N VAL A 178 -2.91 -23.53 14.44
CA VAL A 178 -3.23 -22.37 15.30
C VAL A 178 -2.38 -21.17 14.88
N THR A 179 -2.08 -21.07 13.59
CA THR A 179 -1.23 -20.00 13.04
C THR A 179 -1.87 -18.62 13.14
N HIS A 180 -1.05 -17.58 13.26
CA HIS A 180 -1.54 -16.21 13.42
C HIS A 180 -2.53 -16.04 14.59
N ASN A 181 -2.10 -16.46 15.78
CA ASN A 181 -2.80 -16.22 17.05
C ASN A 181 -1.86 -15.46 18.01
N ARG A 182 -2.19 -15.40 19.30
CA ARG A 182 -1.43 -14.67 20.33
C ARG A 182 -0.93 -15.60 21.43
N LEU A 183 -0.68 -16.87 21.12
CA LEU A 183 -0.25 -17.86 22.10
C LEU A 183 1.13 -17.48 22.66
N GLN A 184 1.24 -17.34 23.98
CA GLN A 184 2.51 -17.10 24.68
C GLN A 184 3.13 -18.39 25.24
N THR A 185 2.28 -19.36 25.58
CA THR A 185 2.67 -20.66 26.11
C THR A 185 1.80 -21.76 25.50
N LEU A 186 2.20 -23.02 25.65
CA LEU A 186 1.41 -24.20 25.28
C LEU A 186 1.12 -25.02 26.54
N PRO A 187 -0.08 -25.62 26.67
CA PRO A 187 -0.40 -26.51 27.77
C PRO A 187 0.45 -27.79 27.69
N PRO A 188 1.02 -28.29 28.80
CA PRO A 188 1.69 -29.59 28.86
C PRO A 188 0.86 -30.74 28.28
N ALA A 189 -0.46 -30.73 28.45
CA ALA A 189 -1.34 -31.77 27.89
C ALA A 189 -1.31 -31.84 26.35
N LEU A 190 -0.82 -30.81 25.63
CA LEU A 190 -0.62 -30.90 24.19
C LEU A 190 0.27 -32.09 23.81
N GLY A 191 1.25 -32.42 24.65
CA GLY A 191 2.14 -33.58 24.49
C GLY A 191 1.45 -34.94 24.53
N ALA A 192 0.21 -35.03 25.01
CA ALA A 192 -0.56 -36.27 25.11
C ALA A 192 -1.25 -36.68 23.79
N LEU A 193 -1.25 -35.81 22.77
CA LEU A 193 -1.87 -36.06 21.46
C LEU A 193 -1.05 -37.05 20.62
N SER A 194 -1.07 -38.32 21.00
CA SER A 194 -0.25 -39.37 20.39
C SER A 194 -0.53 -39.62 18.90
N THR A 195 -1.70 -39.22 18.40
CA THR A 195 -2.09 -39.34 16.98
C THR A 195 -1.71 -38.13 16.12
N LEU A 196 -1.23 -37.03 16.73
CA LEU A 196 -0.96 -35.80 16.01
C LEU A 196 0.18 -35.98 15.02
N GLN A 197 -0.08 -35.69 13.75
CA GLN A 197 0.89 -35.82 12.65
C GLN A 197 1.41 -34.47 12.19
N ARG A 198 0.59 -33.41 12.25
CA ARG A 198 1.02 -32.06 11.89
C ARG A 198 0.54 -31.05 12.92
N LEU A 199 1.48 -30.24 13.39
CA LEU A 199 1.24 -29.15 14.33
C LEU A 199 1.84 -27.87 13.76
N ASP A 200 0.97 -26.91 13.45
CA ASP A 200 1.40 -25.59 13.00
C ASP A 200 1.03 -24.51 14.01
N LEU A 201 2.06 -23.98 14.67
CA LEU A 201 2.02 -22.94 15.69
C LEU A 201 2.78 -21.68 15.23
N SER A 202 3.09 -21.57 13.94
CA SER A 202 3.81 -20.43 13.42
C SER A 202 3.07 -19.10 13.59
N GLN A 203 3.83 -18.02 13.71
CA GLN A 203 3.29 -16.66 13.91
C GLN A 203 2.40 -16.54 15.16
N ASN A 204 2.98 -16.97 16.29
CA ASN A 204 2.46 -16.75 17.64
C ASN A 204 3.50 -15.96 18.45
N LEU A 205 3.37 -15.92 19.77
CA LEU A 205 4.26 -15.22 20.69
C LEU A 205 4.94 -16.20 21.66
N LEU A 206 5.19 -17.45 21.23
CA LEU A 206 5.74 -18.49 22.11
C LEU A 206 7.18 -18.15 22.51
N ASP A 207 7.41 -17.97 23.80
CA ASP A 207 8.75 -17.70 24.36
C ASP A 207 9.48 -19.00 24.76
N THR A 208 8.73 -20.05 25.11
CA THR A 208 9.23 -21.38 25.48
C THR A 208 8.29 -22.49 24.98
N LEU A 209 8.79 -23.74 24.96
CA LEU A 209 7.97 -24.94 24.70
C LEU A 209 7.94 -25.83 25.96
N PRO A 210 6.78 -26.43 26.29
CA PRO A 210 6.71 -27.40 27.37
C PRO A 210 7.53 -28.66 27.00
N PRO A 211 8.26 -29.27 27.94
CA PRO A 211 9.04 -30.48 27.66
C PRO A 211 8.16 -31.65 27.19
N GLU A 212 6.89 -31.68 27.56
CA GLU A 212 5.90 -32.67 27.13
C GLU A 212 5.68 -32.68 25.62
N ILE A 213 6.05 -31.61 24.89
CA ILE A 213 5.95 -31.58 23.41
C ILE A 213 6.69 -32.76 22.77
N GLY A 214 7.76 -33.26 23.40
CA GLY A 214 8.50 -34.44 22.99
C GLY A 214 7.70 -35.75 23.00
N GLY A 215 6.52 -35.77 23.64
CA GLY A 215 5.59 -36.89 23.70
C GLY A 215 4.78 -37.13 22.43
N LEU A 216 4.82 -36.21 21.46
CA LEU A 216 4.11 -36.31 20.17
C LEU A 216 4.79 -37.31 19.22
N GLY A 217 4.84 -38.59 19.58
CA GLY A 217 5.62 -39.62 18.87
C GLY A 217 5.24 -39.87 17.41
N SER A 218 4.01 -39.52 16.99
CA SER A 218 3.54 -39.63 15.60
C SER A 218 3.74 -38.35 14.77
N LEU A 219 4.29 -37.29 15.35
CA LEU A 219 4.40 -35.99 14.69
C LEU A 219 5.37 -36.07 13.52
N LEU A 220 4.90 -35.72 12.33
CA LEU A 220 5.67 -35.67 11.09
C LEU A 220 6.18 -34.26 10.79
N GLU A 221 5.37 -33.25 11.09
CA GLU A 221 5.65 -31.84 10.76
C GLU A 221 5.35 -30.96 11.98
N LEU A 222 6.36 -30.21 12.44
CA LEU A 222 6.25 -29.20 13.49
C LEU A 222 6.71 -27.85 12.94
N ASN A 223 5.78 -26.89 12.89
CA ASN A 223 6.08 -25.53 12.47
C ASN A 223 5.92 -24.56 13.63
N LEU A 224 7.03 -23.91 13.99
CA LEU A 224 7.18 -22.94 15.07
C LEU A 224 7.83 -21.64 14.58
N ALA A 225 7.86 -21.41 13.26
CA ALA A 225 8.41 -20.20 12.67
C ALA A 225 7.78 -18.93 13.24
N SER A 226 8.57 -17.85 13.31
CA SER A 226 8.10 -16.52 13.71
C SER A 226 7.43 -16.54 15.09
N ASN A 227 8.13 -17.11 16.07
CA ASN A 227 7.80 -17.02 17.49
C ASN A 227 8.95 -16.27 18.21
N ARG A 228 9.05 -16.40 19.53
CA ARG A 228 10.07 -15.75 20.37
C ARG A 228 10.91 -16.77 21.15
N LEU A 229 11.02 -18.00 20.63
CA LEU A 229 11.68 -19.10 21.32
C LEU A 229 13.16 -18.78 21.54
N GLN A 230 13.60 -18.78 22.80
CA GLN A 230 15.01 -18.54 23.16
C GLN A 230 15.81 -19.83 23.31
N SER A 231 15.14 -20.93 23.64
CA SER A 231 15.71 -22.27 23.76
C SER A 231 14.67 -23.34 23.38
N LEU A 232 15.15 -24.55 23.11
CA LEU A 232 14.32 -25.72 22.86
C LEU A 232 14.52 -26.75 23.97
N PRO A 233 13.46 -27.44 24.43
CA PRO A 233 13.59 -28.49 25.42
C PRO A 233 14.32 -29.70 24.79
N ALA A 234 15.21 -30.34 25.55
CA ALA A 234 15.93 -31.53 25.08
C ALA A 234 14.99 -32.70 24.70
N SER A 235 13.80 -32.73 25.30
CA SER A 235 12.75 -33.70 24.98
C SER A 235 12.22 -33.61 23.56
N LEU A 236 12.50 -32.53 22.81
CA LEU A 236 12.11 -32.39 21.40
C LEU A 236 12.77 -33.46 20.51
N ALA A 237 13.88 -34.06 20.95
CA ALA A 237 14.48 -35.26 20.37
C ALA A 237 13.62 -36.53 20.51
N GLY A 238 12.55 -36.50 21.32
CA GLY A 238 11.56 -37.57 21.47
C GLY A 238 10.64 -37.75 20.27
N LEU A 239 10.59 -36.77 19.34
CA LEU A 239 9.75 -36.77 18.15
C LEU A 239 10.29 -37.71 17.06
N ARG A 240 10.31 -39.02 17.31
CA ARG A 240 10.98 -40.03 16.46
C ARG A 240 10.45 -40.10 15.02
N SER A 241 9.23 -39.63 14.78
CA SER A 241 8.59 -39.61 13.46
C SER A 241 8.77 -38.28 12.72
N LEU A 242 9.40 -37.28 13.33
CA LEU A 242 9.50 -35.93 12.79
C LEU A 242 10.36 -35.91 11.53
N ARG A 243 9.79 -35.36 10.46
CA ARG A 243 10.45 -35.17 9.17
C ARG A 243 10.83 -33.71 8.95
N LEU A 244 9.98 -32.79 9.40
CA LEU A 244 10.14 -31.37 9.17
C LEU A 244 9.99 -30.60 10.48
N LEU A 245 11.05 -29.88 10.84
CA LEU A 245 11.07 -28.95 11.96
C LEU A 245 11.41 -27.55 11.44
N VAL A 246 10.47 -26.61 11.58
CA VAL A 246 10.62 -25.25 11.10
C VAL A 246 10.64 -24.30 12.30
N LEU A 247 11.76 -23.62 12.50
CA LEU A 247 12.07 -22.77 13.65
C LEU A 247 12.63 -21.40 13.23
N HIS A 248 12.53 -21.04 11.94
CA HIS A 248 13.12 -19.80 11.47
C HIS A 248 12.46 -18.56 12.12
N SER A 249 13.19 -17.45 12.19
CA SER A 249 12.71 -16.20 12.78
C SER A 249 12.28 -16.37 14.24
N ASN A 250 13.18 -16.94 15.06
CA ASN A 250 13.04 -17.04 16.51
C ASN A 250 14.26 -16.37 17.17
N LEU A 251 14.45 -16.54 18.49
CA LEU A 251 15.55 -15.97 19.27
C LEU A 251 16.48 -17.06 19.80
N LEU A 252 16.59 -18.21 19.11
CA LEU A 252 17.35 -19.35 19.61
C LEU A 252 18.84 -19.02 19.69
N ALA A 253 19.42 -19.11 20.89
CA ALA A 253 20.85 -18.93 21.11
C ALA A 253 21.65 -20.24 21.02
N SER A 254 20.98 -21.38 21.21
CA SER A 254 21.56 -22.72 21.09
C SER A 254 20.48 -23.73 20.69
N VAL A 255 20.91 -24.89 20.20
CA VAL A 255 20.03 -26.01 19.81
C VAL A 255 20.55 -27.29 20.49
N PRO A 256 19.69 -28.12 21.09
CA PRO A 256 20.13 -29.37 21.73
C PRO A 256 20.72 -30.34 20.70
N ALA A 257 21.88 -30.91 21.02
CA ALA A 257 22.61 -31.85 20.15
C ALA A 257 21.78 -33.08 19.76
N ASP A 258 20.84 -33.49 20.61
CA ASP A 258 19.99 -34.65 20.35
C ASP A 258 19.03 -34.46 19.14
N LEU A 259 18.82 -33.23 18.63
CA LEU A 259 18.07 -33.04 17.38
C LEU A 259 18.76 -33.67 16.17
N ALA A 260 20.10 -33.75 16.18
CA ALA A 260 20.86 -34.41 15.11
C ALA A 260 20.59 -35.92 15.04
N ARG A 261 20.09 -36.51 16.13
CA ARG A 261 19.83 -37.96 16.28
C ARG A 261 18.41 -38.36 15.85
N LEU A 262 17.58 -37.42 15.40
CA LEU A 262 16.23 -37.72 14.92
C LEU A 262 16.31 -38.53 13.62
N PRO A 263 15.83 -39.80 13.60
CA PRO A 263 16.15 -40.74 12.54
C PRO A 263 15.48 -40.44 11.20
N LEU A 264 14.42 -39.62 11.21
CA LEU A 264 13.59 -39.33 10.05
C LEU A 264 13.59 -37.85 9.65
N LEU A 265 14.39 -37.01 10.31
CA LEU A 265 14.40 -35.57 10.07
C LEU A 265 15.04 -35.28 8.71
N THR A 266 14.23 -34.80 7.77
CA THR A 266 14.68 -34.44 6.41
C THR A 266 14.90 -32.95 6.24
N ARG A 267 14.37 -32.13 7.16
CA ARG A 267 14.57 -30.68 7.15
C ARG A 267 14.50 -30.06 8.54
N LEU A 268 15.55 -29.31 8.88
CA LEU A 268 15.65 -28.45 10.06
C LEU A 268 15.88 -27.01 9.61
N ASP A 269 14.88 -26.13 9.76
CA ASP A 269 14.98 -24.73 9.35
C ASP A 269 15.22 -23.83 10.57
N LEU A 270 16.47 -23.38 10.76
CA LEU A 270 16.90 -22.54 11.88
C LEU A 270 17.29 -21.12 11.44
N ARG A 271 16.87 -20.70 10.23
CA ARG A 271 17.24 -19.39 9.68
C ARG A 271 16.78 -18.24 10.58
N ASP A 272 17.48 -17.11 10.56
CA ASP A 272 17.13 -15.90 11.31
C ASP A 272 16.90 -16.18 12.81
N ASN A 273 17.89 -16.79 13.46
CA ASN A 273 17.95 -16.99 14.91
C ASN A 273 19.21 -16.27 15.48
N GLN A 274 19.57 -16.54 16.73
CA GLN A 274 20.73 -15.94 17.41
C GLN A 274 21.82 -16.99 17.70
N LEU A 275 21.95 -18.00 16.83
CA LEU A 275 22.86 -19.12 17.01
C LEU A 275 24.31 -18.67 16.74
N ARG A 276 25.17 -18.76 17.76
CA ARG A 276 26.62 -18.50 17.63
C ARG A 276 27.43 -19.76 17.42
N ASP A 277 27.07 -20.80 18.16
CA ASP A 277 27.63 -22.14 18.06
C ASP A 277 26.53 -23.16 17.81
N LEU A 278 26.90 -24.26 17.16
CA LEU A 278 26.06 -25.42 16.93
C LEU A 278 26.82 -26.68 17.31
N PRO A 279 26.12 -27.71 17.78
CA PRO A 279 26.73 -29.02 17.97
C PRO A 279 27.30 -29.51 16.62
N PRO A 280 28.50 -30.10 16.62
CA PRO A 280 29.25 -30.44 15.39
C PRO A 280 28.45 -31.35 14.46
N GLU A 281 27.54 -32.16 14.99
CA GLU A 281 26.66 -33.05 14.22
C GLU A 281 25.65 -32.30 13.34
N LEU A 282 25.33 -31.04 13.65
CA LEU A 282 24.39 -30.21 12.87
C LEU A 282 25.09 -29.25 11.90
N LEU A 283 26.37 -28.92 12.13
CA LEU A 283 27.08 -27.90 11.36
C LEU A 283 27.22 -28.29 9.88
N ASP A 284 27.51 -29.58 9.62
CA ASP A 284 27.73 -30.13 8.29
C ASP A 284 26.50 -30.87 7.72
N ALA A 285 25.37 -30.86 8.44
CA ALA A 285 24.20 -31.62 8.06
C ALA A 285 23.42 -30.93 6.91
N PRO A 286 23.27 -31.56 5.72
CA PRO A 286 22.69 -30.92 4.53
C PRO A 286 21.20 -30.59 4.66
N PHE A 287 20.51 -31.17 5.65
CA PHE A 287 19.11 -30.89 5.95
C PHE A 287 18.90 -29.64 6.81
N VAL A 288 19.98 -29.03 7.33
CA VAL A 288 19.93 -27.88 8.24
C VAL A 288 20.07 -26.57 7.43
N ARG A 289 19.19 -25.59 7.69
CA ARG A 289 19.27 -24.24 7.11
C ARG A 289 19.64 -23.25 8.21
N LEU A 290 20.76 -22.55 8.06
CA LEU A 290 21.36 -21.70 9.11
C LEU A 290 21.51 -20.22 8.75
N GLN A 291 21.11 -19.81 7.54
CA GLN A 291 21.22 -18.43 7.06
C GLN A 291 20.62 -17.42 8.06
N GLY A 292 21.28 -16.27 8.28
CA GLY A 292 20.80 -15.23 9.19
C GLY A 292 21.13 -15.46 10.68
N ASN A 293 22.08 -16.34 11.01
CA ASN A 293 22.59 -16.54 12.37
C ASN A 293 24.03 -15.99 12.50
N PRO A 294 24.41 -15.42 13.66
CA PRO A 294 25.77 -14.91 13.94
C PRO A 294 26.76 -16.06 14.27
N LEU A 295 26.88 -17.05 13.38
CA LEU A 295 27.73 -18.22 13.58
C LEU A 295 29.22 -17.83 13.57
N GLY A 296 29.97 -18.28 14.57
CA GLY A 296 31.42 -18.02 14.68
C GLY A 296 31.78 -16.60 15.12
N GLU A 297 30.81 -15.72 15.36
CA GLU A 297 31.08 -14.45 16.05
C GLU A 297 31.38 -14.73 17.52
N ALA A 298 32.53 -14.25 17.99
CA ALA A 298 32.88 -14.32 19.40
C ALA A 298 31.75 -13.69 20.22
N SER A 299 31.34 -14.39 21.28
CA SER A 299 30.51 -13.79 22.33
C SER A 299 31.07 -12.40 22.64
N PRO A 300 30.26 -11.33 22.69
CA PRO A 300 30.74 -10.11 23.31
C PRO A 300 31.29 -10.51 24.69
N ASP A 301 32.53 -10.14 24.98
CA ASP A 301 33.23 -10.51 26.21
C ASP A 301 32.25 -10.36 27.37
N ALA A 302 32.04 -11.48 28.08
CA ALA A 302 31.19 -11.48 29.25
C ALA A 302 31.72 -10.38 30.17
N PRO A 303 30.90 -9.38 30.53
CA PRO A 303 31.29 -8.48 31.58
C PRO A 303 31.44 -9.35 32.83
N SER A 304 32.67 -9.45 33.32
CA SER A 304 32.95 -9.81 34.69
C SER A 304 31.88 -9.14 35.57
N SER A 305 31.08 -9.95 36.27
CA SER A 305 30.26 -9.46 37.38
C SER A 305 31.18 -8.63 38.27
N PRO A 306 30.95 -7.32 38.38
CA PRO A 306 30.21 -6.90 39.55
C PRO A 306 29.32 -5.67 39.31
N VAL A 307 28.33 -5.53 40.18
CA VAL A 307 27.59 -4.30 40.50
C VAL A 307 26.54 -3.88 39.46
N ALA A 308 25.32 -3.72 39.95
CA ALA A 308 24.22 -3.03 39.29
C ALA A 308 24.67 -1.68 38.69
N ALA A 309 24.98 -1.67 37.40
CA ALA A 309 25.18 -0.46 36.62
C ALA A 309 23.98 -0.37 35.67
N LEU A 310 23.18 0.68 35.84
CA LEU A 310 22.06 1.01 34.97
C LEU A 310 22.51 0.89 33.50
N ILE A 311 21.82 0.06 32.70
CA ILE A 311 21.93 0.13 31.23
C ILE A 311 21.61 1.59 30.89
N PRO A 312 22.54 2.37 30.32
CA PRO A 312 22.20 3.72 29.91
C PRO A 312 21.13 3.58 28.84
N GLU A 313 19.92 4.05 29.14
CA GLU A 313 18.83 4.10 28.17
C GLU A 313 19.36 4.75 26.89
N MET A 314 19.25 4.04 25.76
CA MET A 314 19.68 4.57 24.48
C MET A 314 18.95 5.91 24.25
N PRO A 315 19.68 7.01 24.03
CA PRO A 315 19.07 8.32 23.96
C PRO A 315 18.03 8.36 22.85
N ARG A 316 16.79 8.67 23.23
CA ARG A 316 15.67 8.87 22.31
C ARG A 316 15.59 10.35 21.98
N LEU A 317 15.87 10.70 20.73
CA LEU A 317 15.73 12.05 20.20
C LEU A 317 14.38 12.14 19.49
N PHE A 318 13.49 12.98 20.00
CA PHE A 318 12.27 13.36 19.31
C PHE A 318 12.52 14.72 18.67
N LEU A 319 12.67 14.73 17.35
CA LEU A 319 12.87 15.98 16.62
C LEU A 319 11.51 16.59 16.32
N THR A 320 11.34 17.81 16.81
CA THR A 320 10.22 18.68 16.46
C THR A 320 10.40 19.16 15.01
N SER A 321 9.32 19.67 14.39
CA SER A 321 9.29 20.01 12.95
C SER A 321 10.29 21.08 12.50
N ASP A 322 10.85 21.80 13.46
CA ASP A 322 11.86 22.85 13.38
C ASP A 322 13.29 22.32 13.23
N LEU A 323 13.58 21.09 13.65
CA LEU A 323 14.91 20.51 13.55
C LEU A 323 15.01 19.63 12.30
N ASP A 324 15.83 20.06 11.34
CA ASP A 324 16.16 19.32 10.11
C ASP A 324 17.41 18.43 10.25
N SER A 325 18.07 18.49 11.41
CA SER A 325 19.34 17.83 11.65
C SER A 325 19.52 17.40 13.09
N PHE A 326 20.31 16.35 13.28
CA PHE A 326 20.58 15.77 14.60
C PHE A 326 21.98 15.15 14.65
N PRO A 327 22.69 15.28 15.78
CA PRO A 327 23.97 14.63 15.98
C PRO A 327 23.75 13.15 16.37
N VAL A 328 24.51 12.26 15.74
CA VAL A 328 24.64 10.86 16.15
C VAL A 328 26.04 10.68 16.70
N THR A 329 26.11 10.17 17.93
CA THR A 329 27.38 9.87 18.60
C THR A 329 27.66 8.36 18.52
N PRO A 330 28.91 7.93 18.79
CA PRO A 330 29.25 6.51 18.84
C PRO A 330 28.44 5.69 19.85
N GLN A 331 27.76 6.33 20.81
CA GLN A 331 26.87 5.66 21.78
C GLN A 331 25.58 5.11 21.17
N GLY A 332 25.26 5.48 19.92
CA GLY A 332 23.99 5.17 19.29
C GLY A 332 22.85 6.06 19.79
N CYS A 333 21.75 6.09 19.05
CA CYS A 333 20.54 6.83 19.42
C CYS A 333 19.34 6.33 18.62
N SER A 334 18.14 6.51 19.17
CA SER A 334 16.89 6.32 18.42
C SER A 334 16.28 7.69 18.14
N VAL A 335 16.01 8.00 16.87
CA VAL A 335 15.52 9.31 16.44
C VAL A 335 14.14 9.15 15.81
N THR A 336 13.17 9.90 16.30
CA THR A 336 11.85 10.01 15.67
C THR A 336 11.71 11.41 15.09
N LEU A 337 11.55 11.48 13.77
CA LEU A 337 11.36 12.72 13.02
C LEU A 337 9.89 13.17 13.12
N ALA A 338 9.64 14.48 13.08
CA ALA A 338 8.27 15.03 13.09
C ALA A 338 7.38 14.53 11.94
N CYS A 339 7.97 14.16 10.81
CA CYS A 339 7.26 13.55 9.67
C CYS A 339 6.82 12.10 9.90
N GLY A 340 7.12 11.53 11.08
CA GLY A 340 6.79 10.16 11.43
C GLY A 340 7.74 9.15 10.82
N VAL A 341 9.00 9.50 10.56
CA VAL A 341 10.07 8.56 10.22
C VAL A 341 10.83 8.21 11.50
N ARG A 342 11.19 6.94 11.69
CA ARG A 342 12.05 6.52 12.83
C ARG A 342 13.38 6.01 12.29
N LEU A 343 14.45 6.36 12.98
CA LEU A 343 15.81 5.92 12.71
C LEU A 343 16.37 5.30 14.00
N GLN A 344 17.07 4.17 13.89
CA GLN A 344 17.72 3.53 15.03
C GLN A 344 19.19 3.28 14.69
N PHE A 345 20.06 4.02 15.37
CA PHE A 345 21.51 3.87 15.29
C PHE A 345 21.97 2.99 16.46
N PRO A 346 22.39 1.74 16.20
CA PRO A 346 22.96 0.91 17.25
C PRO A 346 24.29 1.51 17.76
N ALA A 347 24.68 1.15 18.99
CA ALA A 347 25.95 1.59 19.57
C ALA A 347 27.12 1.08 18.72
N GLY A 348 28.04 1.97 18.34
CA GLY A 348 29.15 1.66 17.44
C GLY A 348 28.86 1.85 15.94
N ALA A 349 27.64 2.25 15.53
CA ALA A 349 27.34 2.50 14.12
C ALA A 349 28.24 3.60 13.48
N THR A 350 28.69 4.57 14.29
CA THR A 350 29.58 5.66 13.88
C THR A 350 30.82 5.70 14.78
N ALA A 351 32.01 5.82 14.20
CA ALA A 351 33.26 5.96 14.97
C ALA A 351 33.50 7.41 15.44
N THR A 352 33.03 8.36 14.65
CA THR A 352 33.08 9.80 14.92
C THR A 352 31.66 10.34 15.02
N PRO A 353 31.39 11.38 15.82
CA PRO A 353 30.09 12.02 15.81
C PRO A 353 29.79 12.58 14.41
N ILE A 354 28.64 12.22 13.86
CA ILE A 354 28.18 12.68 12.53
C ILE A 354 26.88 13.44 12.74
N THR A 355 26.77 14.63 12.15
CA THR A 355 25.50 15.36 12.07
C THR A 355 24.75 14.91 10.84
N ILE A 356 23.59 14.29 11.03
CA ILE A 356 22.72 13.88 9.94
C ILE A 356 21.69 14.97 9.70
N ARG A 357 21.46 15.28 8.43
CA ARG A 357 20.37 16.16 7.99
C ARG A 357 19.34 15.32 7.25
N TYR A 358 18.06 15.62 7.42
CA TYR A 358 16.99 14.98 6.68
C TYR A 358 16.16 16.02 5.93
N ARG A 359 15.65 15.63 4.75
CA ARG A 359 14.68 16.43 3.99
C ARG A 359 13.57 15.52 3.47
N LEU A 360 12.33 15.98 3.59
CA LEU A 360 11.18 15.30 3.00
C LEU A 360 10.73 16.07 1.77
N LEU A 361 10.92 15.47 0.60
CA LEU A 361 10.67 16.10 -0.70
C LEU A 361 9.38 15.57 -1.32
N LEU A 362 8.69 16.45 -2.03
CA LEU A 362 7.59 16.04 -2.91
C LEU A 362 8.16 15.21 -4.06
N PRO A 363 7.49 14.11 -4.45
CA PRO A 363 7.97 13.27 -5.53
C PRO A 363 7.87 13.99 -6.87
N GLU A 364 9.01 14.14 -7.54
CA GLU A 364 9.08 14.63 -8.91
C GLU A 364 9.28 13.45 -9.88
N PRO A 365 8.74 13.50 -11.12
CA PRO A 365 8.84 12.39 -12.08
C PRO A 365 10.27 11.92 -12.36
N GLY A 366 11.26 12.84 -12.33
CA GLY A 366 12.68 12.50 -12.51
C GLY A 366 13.35 11.84 -11.30
N LEU A 367 12.81 12.07 -10.10
CA LEU A 367 13.31 11.52 -8.84
C LEU A 367 12.71 10.15 -8.52
N VAL A 368 11.52 9.81 -9.04
CA VAL A 368 10.80 8.59 -8.68
C VAL A 368 10.72 7.61 -9.86
N PRO A 369 11.61 6.61 -9.97
CA PRO A 369 11.53 5.62 -11.04
C PRO A 369 10.42 4.62 -10.73
N LEU A 370 9.26 4.74 -11.38
CA LEU A 370 8.18 3.76 -11.30
C LEU A 370 8.23 2.78 -12.48
N GLY A 371 8.14 1.48 -12.19
CA GLY A 371 7.86 0.45 -13.19
C GLY A 371 6.44 0.57 -13.75
N PRO A 372 6.09 -0.21 -14.80
CA PRO A 372 4.81 -0.06 -15.51
C PRO A 372 3.57 -0.23 -14.62
N HIS A 373 3.66 -1.00 -13.54
CA HIS A 373 2.55 -1.25 -12.60
C HIS A 373 2.88 -0.85 -11.16
N ASP A 374 3.92 -0.05 -10.97
CA ASP A 374 4.32 0.45 -9.67
C ASP A 374 3.42 1.62 -9.24
N ALA A 375 3.23 1.79 -7.94
CA ALA A 375 2.52 2.94 -7.36
C ALA A 375 3.31 3.50 -6.18
N LEU A 376 3.46 4.82 -6.11
CA LEU A 376 4.20 5.48 -5.03
C LEU A 376 3.35 5.55 -3.75
N LEU A 377 3.90 5.13 -2.61
CA LEU A 377 3.18 5.08 -1.32
C LEU A 377 3.65 6.09 -0.28
N SER A 378 4.82 6.72 -0.47
CA SER A 378 5.39 7.73 0.43
C SER A 378 5.96 8.93 -0.34
N HIS A 379 6.26 10.00 0.40
CA HIS A 379 7.15 11.07 -0.06
C HIS A 379 8.60 10.58 -0.17
N VAL A 380 9.48 11.38 -0.76
CA VAL A 380 10.90 11.06 -0.91
C VAL A 380 11.66 11.58 0.30
N LEU A 381 12.33 10.69 1.03
CA LEU A 381 13.21 11.04 2.16
C LEU A 381 14.66 11.13 1.66
N GLU A 382 15.29 12.29 1.83
CA GLU A 382 16.73 12.48 1.63
C GLU A 382 17.41 12.49 3.01
N LEU A 383 18.43 11.65 3.20
CA LEU A 383 19.28 11.65 4.40
C LEU A 383 20.72 12.00 3.99
N GLN A 384 21.27 13.07 4.57
CA GLN A 384 22.63 13.55 4.34
C GLN A 384 23.51 13.36 5.59
N PRO A 385 24.82 13.11 5.46
CA PRO A 385 25.58 13.06 4.22
C PRO A 385 25.33 11.77 3.42
N HIS A 386 25.30 11.89 2.08
CA HIS A 386 25.21 10.71 1.21
C HIS A 386 26.48 9.86 1.31
N GLY A 387 26.32 8.54 1.26
CA GLY A 387 27.45 7.60 1.21
C GLY A 387 28.18 7.37 2.54
N VAL A 388 27.62 7.84 3.67
CA VAL A 388 28.12 7.45 5.00
C VAL A 388 27.90 5.94 5.17
N ALA A 389 28.99 5.17 5.17
CA ALA A 389 28.96 3.76 5.49
C ALA A 389 28.98 3.57 7.01
N PHE A 390 27.94 2.94 7.54
CA PHE A 390 27.89 2.60 8.96
C PHE A 390 28.61 1.28 9.21
N GLN A 391 29.25 1.15 10.38
CA GLN A 391 29.89 -0.13 10.77
C GLN A 391 28.84 -1.21 11.11
N GLN A 392 27.61 -0.79 11.40
CA GLN A 392 26.45 -1.63 11.67
C GLN A 392 25.24 -1.05 10.96
N ASP A 393 24.34 -1.90 10.50
CA ASP A 393 23.16 -1.47 9.77
C ASP A 393 22.24 -0.60 10.63
N VAL A 394 21.83 0.53 10.06
CA VAL A 394 20.90 1.47 10.69
C VAL A 394 19.49 1.05 10.34
N GLY A 395 18.62 0.92 11.34
CA GLY A 395 17.20 0.65 11.13
C GLY A 395 16.49 1.93 10.66
N LEU A 396 15.77 1.85 9.54
CA LEU A 396 14.94 2.92 8.99
C LEU A 396 13.49 2.47 8.89
N TRP A 397 12.58 3.21 9.53
CA TRP A 397 11.13 3.00 9.44
C TRP A 397 10.48 4.18 8.70
N LEU A 398 9.88 3.90 7.56
CA LEU A 398 9.13 4.86 6.75
C LEU A 398 7.63 4.62 6.87
N LEU A 399 6.88 5.65 7.24
CA LEU A 399 5.43 5.62 7.20
C LEU A 399 4.95 5.69 5.73
N PHE A 400 3.99 4.85 5.36
CA PHE A 400 3.45 4.82 3.99
C PHE A 400 1.93 4.63 3.97
N THR A 401 1.30 5.02 2.85
CA THR A 401 -0.15 4.80 2.65
C THR A 401 -0.41 3.35 2.22
N PRO A 402 -1.21 2.55 2.94
CA PRO A 402 -1.46 1.15 2.58
C PRO A 402 -2.07 0.98 1.18
N PRO A 403 -1.57 0.04 0.37
CA PRO A 403 -2.22 -0.32 -0.89
C PRO A 403 -3.52 -1.11 -0.66
N GLN A 404 -4.54 -0.89 -1.50
CA GLN A 404 -5.87 -1.52 -1.40
C GLN A 404 -5.89 -3.03 -1.78
N ALA A 405 -4.76 -3.61 -2.21
CA ALA A 405 -4.70 -4.99 -2.66
C ALA A 405 -3.33 -5.63 -2.36
N ARG A 406 -3.14 -6.15 -1.13
CA ARG A 406 -1.86 -6.75 -0.71
C ARG A 406 -1.57 -8.16 -1.23
N ARG A 407 -2.55 -8.88 -1.79
CA ARG A 407 -2.37 -10.29 -2.16
C ARG A 407 -1.54 -10.52 -3.43
N CYS A 408 -1.41 -9.52 -4.29
CA CYS A 408 -0.69 -9.61 -5.57
C CYS A 408 0.32 -8.48 -5.75
N ARG A 409 0.48 -7.62 -4.74
CA ARG A 409 1.45 -6.54 -4.72
C ARG A 409 2.27 -6.62 -3.44
N GLU A 410 3.56 -6.37 -3.55
CA GLU A 410 4.48 -6.20 -2.43
C GLU A 410 4.79 -4.71 -2.23
N VAL A 411 5.28 -4.38 -1.04
CA VAL A 411 5.72 -3.03 -0.65
C VAL A 411 7.23 -3.08 -0.45
N VAL A 412 7.96 -2.18 -1.11
CA VAL A 412 9.42 -2.18 -1.15
C VAL A 412 9.93 -0.76 -0.94
N VAL A 413 10.97 -0.61 -0.12
CA VAL A 413 11.74 0.62 0.01
C VAL A 413 12.78 0.66 -1.10
N ARG A 414 12.80 1.72 -1.90
CA ARG A 414 13.85 1.96 -2.90
C ARG A 414 14.90 2.89 -2.34
N THR A 415 16.16 2.58 -2.60
CA THR A 415 17.34 3.38 -2.29
C THR A 415 18.01 3.83 -3.58
N ARG A 416 18.72 4.96 -3.56
CA ARG A 416 19.53 5.44 -4.70
C ARG A 416 21.02 5.27 -4.40
N ASN A 417 21.68 4.39 -5.15
CA ASN A 417 23.13 4.14 -5.07
C ASN A 417 23.76 4.52 -6.41
N ASP A 418 24.77 5.40 -6.41
CA ASP A 418 25.58 5.73 -7.60
C ASP A 418 24.76 6.01 -8.87
N ASN A 419 23.74 6.87 -8.75
CA ASN A 419 22.76 7.22 -9.79
C ASN A 419 21.80 6.11 -10.27
N SER A 420 21.89 4.91 -9.70
CA SER A 420 20.93 3.83 -9.94
C SER A 420 20.00 3.67 -8.74
N TRP A 421 18.75 3.28 -9.00
CA TRP A 421 17.81 2.93 -7.93
C TRP A 421 17.79 1.42 -7.74
N GLY A 422 17.90 0.99 -6.49
CA GLY A 422 17.81 -0.40 -6.06
C GLY A 422 16.69 -0.60 -5.05
N ASP A 423 16.19 -1.82 -4.95
CA ASP A 423 15.20 -2.21 -3.95
C ASP A 423 15.91 -2.75 -2.70
N LEU A 424 15.51 -2.29 -1.52
CA LEU A 424 15.98 -2.80 -0.23
C LEU A 424 15.06 -3.91 0.29
N GLU A 425 15.64 -4.82 1.07
CA GLU A 425 14.84 -5.78 1.84
C GLU A 425 13.97 -5.02 2.84
N THR A 426 12.66 -5.21 2.72
CA THR A 426 11.66 -4.41 3.42
C THR A 426 10.75 -5.32 4.22
N TYR A 427 10.67 -5.07 5.52
CA TYR A 427 9.75 -5.70 6.45
C TYR A 427 8.60 -4.75 6.74
N LEU A 428 7.39 -5.29 6.91
CA LEU A 428 6.20 -4.49 7.19
C LEU A 428 5.83 -4.65 8.67
N GLU A 429 5.78 -3.54 9.38
CA GLU A 429 5.36 -3.49 10.78
C GLU A 429 4.03 -2.73 10.90
N GLU A 430 3.10 -3.31 11.67
CA GLU A 430 1.78 -2.72 11.92
C GLU A 430 1.73 -2.21 13.36
N GLU A 431 1.67 -0.89 13.53
CA GLU A 431 1.53 -0.26 14.86
C GLU A 431 0.05 -0.01 15.21
N ALA A 432 -0.77 0.27 14.19
CA ALA A 432 -2.21 0.53 14.31
C ALA A 432 -2.92 0.23 12.96
N PRO A 433 -4.25 0.00 12.93
CA PRO A 433 -5.00 -0.41 11.72
C PRO A 433 -4.96 0.57 10.52
N GLN A 434 -4.29 1.72 10.63
CA GLN A 434 -4.06 2.67 9.53
C GLN A 434 -2.63 3.25 9.48
N ARG A 435 -1.72 2.80 10.37
CA ARG A 435 -0.33 3.24 10.39
C ARG A 435 0.57 2.03 10.22
N LEU A 436 1.12 1.90 9.02
CA LEU A 436 2.03 0.84 8.66
C LEU A 436 3.39 1.43 8.37
N TRP A 437 4.40 0.71 8.80
CA TRP A 437 5.79 1.08 8.69
C TRP A 437 6.48 0.12 7.72
N ALA A 438 7.23 0.67 6.78
CA ALA A 438 8.20 -0.06 5.99
C ALA A 438 9.54 0.04 6.72
N HIS A 439 9.95 -1.06 7.34
CA HIS A 439 11.20 -1.19 8.05
C HIS A 439 12.25 -1.79 7.11
N CYS A 440 13.41 -1.16 6.99
CA CYS A 440 14.55 -1.67 6.25
C CYS A 440 15.86 -1.41 7.00
N GLN A 441 16.83 -2.28 6.79
CA GLN A 441 18.19 -2.07 7.23
C GLN A 441 18.95 -1.35 6.12
N VAL A 442 19.62 -0.26 6.50
CA VAL A 442 20.26 0.66 5.56
C VAL A 442 21.76 0.70 5.82
N PRO A 443 22.61 0.26 4.86
CA PRO A 443 24.06 0.28 5.02
C PRO A 443 24.66 1.68 4.78
N HIS A 444 23.96 2.54 4.03
CA HIS A 444 24.40 3.90 3.71
C HIS A 444 23.22 4.87 3.55
N PHE A 445 23.44 6.13 3.93
CA PHE A 445 22.41 7.16 3.72
C PHE A 445 22.40 7.70 2.30
N SER A 446 21.18 7.83 1.77
CA SER A 446 20.87 8.31 0.43
C SER A 446 19.41 8.78 0.36
N TRP A 447 18.73 8.46 -0.74
CA TRP A 447 17.34 8.79 -1.03
C TRP A 447 16.48 7.55 -0.83
N PHE A 448 15.37 7.69 -0.10
CA PHE A 448 14.47 6.59 0.22
C PHE A 448 13.03 6.93 -0.16
N LEU A 449 12.33 5.96 -0.73
CA LEU A 449 10.89 6.04 -1.03
C LEU A 449 10.24 4.67 -0.97
N VAL A 450 8.95 4.63 -0.65
CA VAL A 450 8.17 3.39 -0.53
C VAL A 450 7.29 3.22 -1.76
N VAL A 451 7.40 2.08 -2.45
CA VAL A 451 6.65 1.76 -3.67
C VAL A 451 5.89 0.46 -3.51
N SER A 452 4.68 0.42 -4.05
CA SER A 452 3.94 -0.82 -4.30
C SER A 452 4.22 -1.32 -5.69
N ARG A 453 4.62 -2.59 -5.84
CA ARG A 453 4.82 -3.23 -7.15
C ARG A 453 4.18 -4.62 -7.19
N PRO A 454 3.92 -5.22 -8.36
CA PRO A 454 3.53 -6.63 -8.45
C PRO A 454 4.56 -7.52 -7.77
N VAL A 455 4.10 -8.56 -7.05
CA VAL A 455 5.01 -9.49 -6.35
C VAL A 455 6.02 -10.07 -7.33
N SER A 456 7.31 -9.95 -7.01
CA SER A 456 8.42 -10.39 -7.85
C SER A 456 9.04 -11.65 -7.28
N ASN A 457 8.78 -12.80 -7.91
CA ASN A 457 9.38 -14.07 -7.50
C ASN A 457 10.66 -14.29 -8.31
N ALA A 458 11.81 -14.22 -7.64
CA ALA A 458 13.11 -14.46 -8.26
C ALA A 458 13.73 -15.80 -7.81
N CYS A 459 14.44 -16.47 -8.70
CA CYS A 459 15.25 -17.64 -8.37
C CYS A 459 16.55 -17.65 -9.20
N LEU A 460 17.56 -18.36 -8.70
CA LEU A 460 18.74 -18.72 -9.48
C LEU A 460 18.45 -20.05 -10.18
N VAL A 461 18.51 -20.06 -11.51
CA VAL A 461 18.27 -21.27 -12.33
C VAL A 461 19.59 -22.00 -12.51
N PRO A 462 19.80 -23.19 -11.90
CA PRO A 462 20.99 -23.99 -12.12
C PRO A 462 20.90 -24.75 -13.46
N PRO A 463 22.04 -25.23 -14.01
CA PRO A 463 22.06 -26.05 -15.23
C PRO A 463 21.22 -27.33 -15.15
N GLU A 464 20.99 -27.86 -13.95
CA GLU A 464 20.15 -29.03 -13.69
C GLU A 464 18.65 -28.81 -13.95
N GLY A 465 18.24 -27.55 -14.16
CA GLY A 465 16.84 -27.16 -14.26
C GLY A 465 16.21 -26.82 -12.91
N THR A 466 15.04 -26.20 -12.94
CA THR A 466 14.31 -25.78 -11.74
C THR A 466 12.85 -25.50 -12.05
N LEU A 467 12.05 -25.27 -11.01
CA LEU A 467 10.65 -24.86 -11.10
C LEU A 467 10.49 -23.51 -10.38
N LEU A 468 10.03 -22.50 -11.11
CA LEU A 468 9.65 -21.21 -10.55
C LEU A 468 8.12 -21.11 -10.46
N CYS A 469 7.60 -21.00 -9.24
CA CYS A 469 6.16 -20.88 -8.96
C CYS A 469 5.81 -19.46 -8.52
N SER A 470 4.64 -18.95 -8.96
CA SER A 470 4.18 -17.63 -8.53
C SER A 470 3.53 -17.69 -7.16
N SER A 471 3.99 -16.83 -6.25
CA SER A 471 3.34 -16.59 -4.95
C SER A 471 2.04 -15.77 -5.08
N GLY A 472 1.93 -14.94 -6.11
CA GLY A 472 0.74 -14.12 -6.38
C GLY A 472 -0.41 -14.87 -7.08
N HIS A 473 -0.10 -15.93 -7.83
CA HIS A 473 -1.10 -16.76 -8.52
C HIS A 473 -0.68 -18.25 -8.60
N PRO A 474 -1.31 -19.18 -7.85
CA PRO A 474 -0.85 -20.57 -7.77
C PRO A 474 -0.89 -21.35 -9.11
N GLY A 475 -1.72 -20.89 -10.05
CA GLY A 475 -1.83 -21.46 -11.39
C GLY A 475 -0.69 -21.14 -12.36
N VAL A 476 0.19 -20.17 -12.04
CA VAL A 476 1.27 -19.71 -12.91
C VAL A 476 2.60 -20.36 -12.49
N LYS A 477 3.23 -21.07 -13.43
CA LYS A 477 4.50 -21.80 -13.20
C LYS A 477 5.40 -21.72 -14.42
N VAL A 478 6.71 -21.72 -14.19
CA VAL A 478 7.74 -21.80 -15.22
C VAL A 478 8.68 -22.96 -14.90
N ILE A 479 8.81 -23.89 -15.83
CA ILE A 479 9.57 -25.13 -15.69
C ILE A 479 10.80 -25.04 -16.60
N PHE A 480 11.98 -25.06 -16.00
CA PHE A 480 13.26 -25.06 -16.69
C PHE A 480 13.74 -26.51 -16.83
N PRO A 481 13.86 -27.05 -18.06
CA PRO A 481 14.43 -28.37 -18.25
C PRO A 481 15.94 -28.38 -17.93
N PRO A 482 16.52 -29.55 -17.63
CA PRO A 482 17.96 -29.70 -17.51
C PRO A 482 18.66 -29.27 -18.82
N GLY A 483 19.76 -28.53 -18.70
CA GLY A 483 20.52 -27.99 -19.84
C GLY A 483 19.97 -26.70 -20.45
N ALA A 484 18.99 -26.03 -19.80
CA ALA A 484 18.48 -24.75 -20.29
C ALA A 484 19.50 -23.59 -20.22
N THR A 485 20.44 -23.66 -19.28
CA THR A 485 21.48 -22.65 -19.04
C THR A 485 22.83 -23.33 -18.73
N GLU A 486 23.93 -22.84 -19.31
CA GLU A 486 25.28 -23.33 -18.97
C GLU A 486 25.76 -22.79 -17.61
N GLU A 487 25.51 -21.51 -17.37
CA GLU A 487 25.83 -20.82 -16.12
C GLU A 487 24.55 -20.49 -15.34
N PRO A 488 24.60 -20.41 -14.00
CA PRO A 488 23.44 -20.08 -13.20
C PRO A 488 22.93 -18.67 -13.52
N ARG A 489 21.67 -18.56 -13.96
CA ARG A 489 21.04 -17.27 -14.32
C ARG A 489 20.00 -16.86 -13.29
N ARG A 490 19.99 -15.58 -12.88
CA ARG A 490 18.93 -15.03 -12.04
C ARG A 490 17.72 -14.72 -12.92
N VAL A 491 16.60 -15.39 -12.64
CA VAL A 491 15.33 -15.17 -13.31
C VAL A 491 14.36 -14.52 -12.32
N SER A 492 13.51 -13.63 -12.80
CA SER A 492 12.37 -13.12 -12.02
C SER A 492 11.06 -13.20 -12.80
N MET A 493 9.99 -13.38 -12.04
CA MET A 493 8.63 -13.52 -12.54
C MET A 493 7.69 -12.59 -11.78
N GLN A 494 6.91 -11.81 -12.52
CA GLN A 494 5.84 -10.97 -11.99
C GLN A 494 4.50 -11.37 -12.62
N VAL A 495 3.44 -11.39 -11.82
CA VAL A 495 2.09 -11.73 -12.29
C VAL A 495 1.14 -10.60 -11.97
N VAL A 496 0.57 -10.00 -13.00
CA VAL A 496 -0.40 -8.91 -12.91
C VAL A 496 -1.80 -9.46 -13.19
N ARG A 497 -2.72 -9.29 -12.23
CA ARG A 497 -4.12 -9.70 -12.40
C ARG A 497 -4.93 -8.55 -13.00
N MET A 498 -5.82 -8.89 -13.93
CA MET A 498 -6.87 -8.00 -14.42
C MET A 498 -8.23 -8.42 -13.88
N ALA A 499 -9.06 -7.46 -13.49
CA ALA A 499 -10.44 -7.74 -13.14
C ALA A 499 -11.26 -7.98 -14.42
N GLY A 500 -11.94 -9.14 -14.53
CA GLY A 500 -12.72 -9.50 -15.72
C GLY A 500 -13.77 -8.47 -16.13
N ARG A 501 -14.37 -7.76 -15.14
CA ARG A 501 -15.35 -6.68 -15.38
C ARG A 501 -14.77 -5.49 -16.16
N GLU A 502 -13.51 -5.15 -15.91
CA GLU A 502 -12.85 -4.04 -16.60
C GLU A 502 -12.52 -4.40 -18.05
N LEU A 503 -12.12 -5.65 -18.27
CA LEU A 503 -11.85 -6.18 -19.59
C LEU A 503 -13.14 -6.27 -20.45
N GLN A 504 -14.22 -6.81 -19.89
CA GLN A 504 -15.52 -6.89 -20.60
C GLN A 504 -15.99 -5.50 -21.05
N ALA A 505 -15.81 -4.48 -20.21
CA ALA A 505 -16.13 -3.10 -20.54
C ALA A 505 -15.24 -2.52 -21.66
N LEU A 506 -13.97 -2.93 -21.75
CA LEU A 506 -13.07 -2.52 -22.83
C LEU A 506 -13.37 -3.21 -24.16
N LEU A 507 -13.75 -4.48 -24.12
CA LEU A 507 -13.94 -5.30 -25.31
C LEU A 507 -15.34 -5.19 -25.89
N GLY A 508 -16.32 -4.77 -25.08
CA GLY A 508 -17.73 -4.73 -25.48
C GLY A 508 -18.30 -6.13 -25.76
N GLU A 509 -17.60 -7.18 -25.32
CA GLU A 509 -18.02 -8.57 -25.49
C GLU A 509 -18.13 -9.25 -24.12
N PRO A 510 -19.31 -9.81 -23.79
CA PRO A 510 -19.51 -10.47 -22.51
C PRO A 510 -18.71 -11.77 -22.38
N GLU A 511 -18.45 -12.44 -23.51
CA GLU A 511 -17.70 -13.72 -23.57
C GLU A 511 -16.19 -13.55 -23.53
N ALA A 512 -15.68 -12.33 -23.69
CA ALA A 512 -14.24 -12.11 -23.75
C ALA A 512 -13.59 -12.18 -22.36
N ALA A 513 -12.51 -12.94 -22.25
CA ALA A 513 -11.82 -13.17 -20.98
C ALA A 513 -10.30 -13.24 -21.20
N VAL A 514 -9.55 -12.91 -20.15
CA VAL A 514 -8.07 -12.98 -20.17
C VAL A 514 -7.51 -13.77 -18.99
N SER A 515 -6.34 -14.37 -19.19
CA SER A 515 -5.50 -14.87 -18.11
C SER A 515 -4.85 -13.71 -17.35
N PRO A 516 -4.24 -13.97 -16.19
CA PRO A 516 -3.24 -13.08 -15.61
C PRO A 516 -2.12 -12.82 -16.63
N LEU A 517 -1.62 -11.59 -16.61
CA LEU A 517 -0.51 -11.12 -17.41
C LEU A 517 0.79 -11.53 -16.71
N LEU A 518 1.66 -12.23 -17.43
CA LEU A 518 2.92 -12.77 -16.92
C LEU A 518 4.08 -11.99 -17.49
N CYS A 519 4.94 -11.44 -16.62
CA CYS A 519 6.24 -10.90 -17.00
C CYS A 519 7.34 -11.85 -16.55
N LEU A 520 8.20 -12.24 -17.48
CA LEU A 520 9.44 -12.95 -17.18
C LEU A 520 10.62 -12.06 -17.55
N SER A 521 11.63 -12.01 -16.69
CA SER A 521 12.88 -11.32 -16.93
C SER A 521 14.06 -12.12 -16.40
N GLN A 522 15.26 -11.86 -16.93
CA GLN A 522 16.46 -12.61 -16.57
C GLN A 522 17.71 -11.75 -16.63
N SER A 523 18.73 -12.15 -15.87
CA SER A 523 20.11 -11.70 -16.04
C SER A 523 20.83 -12.57 -17.08
N GLY A 524 21.57 -11.95 -18.00
CA GLY A 524 22.40 -12.64 -18.98
C GLY A 524 21.83 -12.61 -20.41
N PRO A 525 22.28 -13.52 -21.30
CA PRO A 525 21.87 -13.49 -22.70
C PRO A 525 20.36 -13.82 -22.86
N PRO A 526 19.71 -13.26 -23.89
CA PRO A 526 18.25 -13.23 -24.01
C PRO A 526 17.60 -14.59 -24.28
N SER A 527 18.36 -15.58 -24.76
CA SER A 527 17.84 -16.90 -25.15
C SER A 527 18.31 -18.02 -24.21
N PHE A 528 17.48 -19.05 -24.08
CA PHE A 528 17.81 -20.32 -23.42
C PHE A 528 18.30 -21.36 -24.44
N LEU A 529 19.15 -22.29 -24.00
CA LEU A 529 19.64 -23.40 -24.83
C LEU A 529 18.57 -24.47 -25.08
N GLN A 530 17.60 -24.58 -24.17
CA GLN A 530 16.46 -25.49 -24.25
C GLN A 530 15.16 -24.69 -24.03
N PRO A 531 14.05 -25.10 -24.64
CA PRO A 531 12.76 -24.45 -24.46
C PRO A 531 12.26 -24.57 -23.01
N VAL A 532 11.93 -23.44 -22.40
CA VAL A 532 11.36 -23.35 -21.04
C VAL A 532 9.84 -23.52 -21.15
N THR A 533 9.23 -24.34 -20.29
CA THR A 533 7.77 -24.56 -20.31
C THR A 533 7.08 -23.58 -19.37
N VAL A 534 6.17 -22.77 -19.92
CA VAL A 534 5.33 -21.83 -19.18
C VAL A 534 3.93 -22.42 -19.03
N GLN A 535 3.37 -22.36 -17.82
CA GLN A 535 2.00 -22.74 -17.52
C GLN A 535 1.22 -21.49 -17.09
N LEU A 536 0.15 -21.17 -17.82
CA LEU A 536 -0.80 -20.11 -17.49
C LEU A 536 -2.20 -20.70 -17.23
N PRO A 537 -2.97 -20.15 -16.28
CA PRO A 537 -4.38 -20.52 -16.12
C PRO A 537 -5.19 -20.06 -17.33
N LEU A 538 -6.21 -20.83 -17.69
CA LEU A 538 -7.20 -20.40 -18.67
C LEU A 538 -7.97 -19.17 -18.14
N PRO A 539 -8.49 -18.32 -19.05
CA PRO A 539 -9.30 -17.17 -18.65
C PRO A 539 -10.52 -17.57 -17.79
N SER A 540 -10.91 -16.69 -16.88
CA SER A 540 -12.02 -16.95 -15.95
C SER A 540 -13.32 -17.26 -16.67
N GLY A 541 -13.96 -18.38 -16.35
CA GLY A 541 -15.22 -18.82 -16.97
C GLY A 541 -15.05 -19.83 -18.12
N ILE A 542 -13.82 -20.14 -18.50
CA ILE A 542 -13.51 -21.03 -19.62
C ILE A 542 -12.79 -22.27 -19.11
N THR A 543 -13.24 -23.43 -19.53
CA THR A 543 -12.60 -24.72 -19.24
C THR A 543 -12.07 -25.32 -20.53
N GLY A 544 -11.07 -26.19 -20.45
CA GLY A 544 -10.56 -26.89 -21.62
C GLY A 544 -11.61 -27.71 -22.40
N LEU A 545 -12.74 -28.04 -21.76
CA LEU A 545 -13.87 -28.76 -22.39
C LEU A 545 -14.82 -27.83 -23.16
N SER A 546 -14.98 -26.58 -22.71
CA SER A 546 -15.86 -25.58 -23.32
C SER A 546 -15.12 -24.62 -24.26
N LEU A 547 -13.81 -24.82 -24.43
CA LEU A 547 -12.93 -23.90 -25.14
C LEU A 547 -12.94 -24.19 -26.64
N ASP A 548 -13.38 -23.19 -27.40
CA ASP A 548 -13.14 -23.10 -28.82
C ASP A 548 -11.71 -22.60 -29.08
N ARG A 549 -10.86 -23.45 -29.65
CA ARG A 549 -9.45 -23.14 -29.91
C ARG A 549 -9.29 -21.98 -30.90
N SER A 550 -10.26 -21.76 -31.78
CA SER A 550 -10.22 -20.68 -32.77
C SER A 550 -10.31 -19.29 -32.14
N ARG A 551 -10.79 -19.20 -30.89
CA ARG A 551 -10.98 -17.96 -30.14
C ARG A 551 -9.85 -17.68 -29.13
N LEU A 552 -8.88 -18.58 -29.02
CA LEU A 552 -7.80 -18.49 -28.05
C LEU A 552 -6.57 -17.85 -28.69
N HIS A 553 -6.05 -16.79 -28.09
CA HIS A 553 -4.91 -16.05 -28.59
C HIS A 553 -3.84 -15.92 -27.50
N LEU A 554 -2.63 -16.45 -27.73
CA LEU A 554 -1.46 -16.22 -26.89
C LEU A 554 -0.68 -15.03 -27.44
N LEU A 555 -0.66 -13.95 -26.67
CA LEU A 555 0.06 -12.74 -27.00
C LEU A 555 1.42 -12.69 -26.33
N TYR A 556 2.37 -12.14 -27.06
CA TYR A 556 3.74 -11.89 -26.65
C TYR A 556 4.06 -10.42 -26.87
N TRP A 557 4.68 -9.79 -25.87
CA TRP A 557 5.23 -8.46 -26.06
C TRP A 557 6.57 -8.57 -26.76
N ALA A 558 6.71 -8.00 -27.96
CA ALA A 558 7.93 -8.09 -28.75
C ALA A 558 8.88 -6.90 -28.47
N PRO A 559 10.00 -7.10 -27.74
CA PRO A 559 11.07 -6.11 -27.68
C PRO A 559 11.89 -6.23 -28.99
N PRO A 560 12.23 -5.15 -29.72
CA PRO A 560 12.16 -3.72 -29.36
C PRO A 560 10.92 -2.97 -29.90
N ALA A 561 10.08 -3.62 -30.72
CA ALA A 561 8.95 -2.97 -31.41
C ALA A 561 7.87 -2.41 -30.45
N ALA A 562 7.87 -2.86 -29.18
CA ALA A 562 6.91 -2.43 -28.16
C ALA A 562 5.45 -2.64 -28.61
N THR A 563 5.21 -3.76 -29.31
CA THR A 563 3.90 -4.19 -29.79
C THR A 563 3.52 -5.56 -29.24
N TRP A 564 2.23 -5.84 -29.21
CA TRP A 564 1.67 -7.15 -28.89
C TRP A 564 1.51 -7.98 -30.15
N ASP A 565 2.28 -9.05 -30.26
CA ASP A 565 2.21 -10.01 -31.36
C ASP A 565 1.46 -11.26 -30.93
N ASP A 566 0.63 -11.80 -31.82
CA ASP A 566 -0.07 -13.07 -31.61
C ASP A 566 0.83 -14.23 -32.06
N ILE A 567 1.29 -15.02 -31.09
CA ILE A 567 2.19 -16.16 -31.29
C ILE A 567 1.44 -17.50 -31.27
N THR A 568 0.11 -17.50 -31.29
CA THR A 568 -0.72 -18.71 -31.21
C THR A 568 -0.38 -19.74 -32.29
N ALA A 569 -0.09 -19.28 -33.51
CA ALA A 569 0.28 -20.16 -34.63
C ALA A 569 1.73 -20.67 -34.56
N GLN A 570 2.59 -19.99 -33.78
CA GLN A 570 4.02 -20.28 -33.69
C GLN A 570 4.35 -21.24 -32.55
N VAL A 571 3.42 -21.41 -31.60
CA VAL A 571 3.64 -22.15 -30.36
C VAL A 571 2.59 -23.23 -30.18
N VAL A 572 3.02 -24.43 -29.83
CA VAL A 572 2.10 -25.53 -29.49
C VAL A 572 1.48 -25.27 -28.11
N LEU A 573 0.16 -25.01 -28.09
CA LEU A 573 -0.62 -24.83 -26.86
C LEU A 573 -1.17 -26.17 -26.36
N GLU A 574 -0.58 -26.70 -25.29
CA GLU A 574 -1.10 -27.85 -24.56
C GLU A 574 -2.18 -27.40 -23.57
N LEU A 575 -3.43 -27.75 -23.85
CA LEU A 575 -4.58 -27.35 -23.04
C LEU A 575 -5.00 -28.48 -22.10
N THR A 576 -5.02 -28.18 -20.81
CA THR A 576 -5.68 -29.00 -19.78
C THR A 576 -7.05 -28.42 -19.47
N HIS A 577 -7.81 -29.05 -18.56
CA HIS A 577 -9.10 -28.51 -18.13
C HIS A 577 -9.01 -27.07 -17.56
N LEU A 578 -7.86 -26.68 -17.00
CA LEU A 578 -7.69 -25.41 -16.27
C LEU A 578 -6.50 -24.54 -16.71
N TYR A 579 -5.55 -25.09 -17.48
CA TYR A 579 -4.29 -24.43 -17.82
C TYR A 579 -3.94 -24.59 -19.29
N ALA A 580 -3.29 -23.57 -19.84
CA ALA A 580 -2.53 -23.64 -21.08
C ALA A 580 -1.03 -23.77 -20.75
N ARG A 581 -0.37 -24.75 -21.36
CA ARG A 581 1.07 -24.96 -21.27
C ARG A 581 1.70 -24.73 -22.64
N PHE A 582 2.83 -24.06 -22.66
CA PHE A 582 3.54 -23.73 -23.89
C PHE A 582 5.02 -23.56 -23.65
N GLN A 583 5.82 -23.68 -24.71
CA GLN A 583 7.28 -23.61 -24.65
C GLN A 583 7.79 -22.28 -25.21
N VAL A 584 8.78 -21.69 -24.54
CA VAL A 584 9.39 -20.42 -24.93
C VAL A 584 10.91 -20.47 -24.82
N THR A 585 11.59 -19.74 -25.70
CA THR A 585 13.06 -19.65 -25.73
C THR A 585 13.59 -18.30 -25.26
N HIS A 586 12.72 -17.30 -25.12
CA HIS A 586 13.03 -15.94 -24.70
C HIS A 586 12.07 -15.52 -23.60
N PHE A 587 12.45 -14.56 -22.77
CA PHE A 587 11.58 -14.00 -21.74
C PHE A 587 11.06 -12.63 -22.11
N SER A 588 9.76 -12.44 -21.92
CA SER A 588 9.06 -11.18 -22.11
C SER A 588 7.72 -11.24 -21.37
N TRP A 589 6.77 -10.41 -21.79
CA TRP A 589 5.39 -10.46 -21.33
C TRP A 589 4.57 -11.45 -22.15
N TYR A 590 3.79 -12.28 -21.46
CA TYR A 590 2.88 -13.27 -22.04
C TYR A 590 1.47 -13.04 -21.52
N TRP A 591 0.50 -13.18 -22.43
CA TRP A 591 -0.89 -12.94 -22.09
C TRP A 591 -1.84 -13.80 -22.92
N LEU A 592 -2.65 -14.63 -22.25
CA LEU A 592 -3.61 -15.51 -22.92
C LEU A 592 -4.99 -14.85 -22.95
N TRP A 593 -5.55 -14.74 -24.16
CA TRP A 593 -6.81 -14.09 -24.47
C TRP A 593 -7.81 -15.08 -25.03
N TYR A 594 -9.07 -14.92 -24.68
CA TYR A 594 -10.18 -15.60 -25.33
C TYR A 594 -11.18 -14.56 -25.83
N THR A 595 -11.38 -14.48 -27.14
CA THR A 595 -12.18 -13.43 -27.80
C THR A 595 -12.65 -13.91 -29.18
N THR A 596 -13.77 -13.35 -29.67
CA THR A 596 -14.23 -13.61 -31.05
C THR A 596 -13.58 -12.68 -32.08
N LYS A 597 -12.81 -11.69 -31.63
CA LYS A 597 -12.17 -10.69 -32.49
C LYS A 597 -10.84 -11.19 -33.05
N ASN A 598 -10.70 -11.12 -34.38
CA ASN A 598 -9.48 -11.54 -35.08
C ASN A 598 -8.25 -10.65 -34.80
N CYS A 599 -8.46 -9.36 -34.48
CA CYS A 599 -7.38 -8.40 -34.26
C CYS A 599 -7.17 -8.14 -32.76
N VAL A 600 -6.43 -9.02 -32.07
CA VAL A 600 -6.26 -8.95 -30.61
C VAL A 600 -5.15 -8.00 -30.17
N GLY A 601 -4.06 -7.86 -30.92
CA GLY A 601 -2.90 -7.04 -30.50
C GLY A 601 -3.26 -5.58 -30.16
N GLY A 602 -4.12 -4.94 -30.95
CA GLY A 602 -4.61 -3.59 -30.66
C GLY A 602 -5.53 -3.50 -29.44
N LEU A 603 -6.29 -4.56 -29.14
CA LEU A 603 -7.13 -4.65 -27.93
C LEU A 603 -6.27 -4.89 -26.69
N ALA A 604 -5.26 -5.75 -26.80
CA ALA A 604 -4.31 -6.02 -25.74
C ALA A 604 -3.51 -4.78 -25.38
N ARG A 605 -3.10 -3.99 -26.38
CA ARG A 605 -2.50 -2.68 -26.16
C ARG A 605 -3.41 -1.75 -25.35
N LYS A 606 -4.69 -1.60 -25.75
CA LYS A 606 -5.66 -0.77 -25.01
C LYS A 606 -5.87 -1.28 -23.58
N ALA A 607 -5.94 -2.60 -23.40
CA ALA A 607 -6.11 -3.22 -22.08
C ALA A 607 -4.86 -3.07 -21.20
N TRP A 608 -3.66 -3.17 -21.79
CA TRP A 608 -2.38 -2.90 -21.14
C TRP A 608 -2.28 -1.44 -20.67
N GLU A 609 -2.61 -0.48 -21.54
CA GLU A 609 -2.70 0.93 -21.18
C GLU A 609 -3.69 1.13 -20.03
N ARG A 610 -4.86 0.46 -20.10
CA ARG A 610 -5.88 0.53 -19.05
C ARG A 610 -5.40 0.07 -17.68
N LEU A 611 -4.55 -0.96 -17.63
CA LEU A 611 -3.97 -1.46 -16.37
C LEU A 611 -3.10 -0.44 -15.65
N ARG A 612 -2.56 0.54 -16.38
CA ARG A 612 -1.70 1.60 -15.84
C ARG A 612 -2.48 2.88 -15.52
N LEU A 613 -3.73 2.96 -16.00
CA LEU A 613 -4.56 4.16 -15.90
C LEU A 613 -5.43 4.14 -14.65
N HIS A 614 -5.29 5.18 -13.85
CA HIS A 614 -6.18 5.47 -12.74
C HIS A 614 -7.36 6.29 -13.25
N ARG A 615 -8.58 5.84 -12.92
CA ARG A 615 -9.80 6.62 -13.10
C ARG A 615 -9.89 7.65 -11.98
N VAL A 616 -9.81 8.91 -12.33
CA VAL A 616 -9.79 10.05 -11.39
C VAL A 616 -10.91 11.02 -11.69
N ASN A 617 -11.33 11.74 -10.68
CA ASN A 617 -12.19 12.91 -10.83
C ASN A 617 -11.43 14.13 -10.31
N LEU A 618 -11.60 15.23 -11.02
CA LEU A 618 -11.09 16.54 -10.66
C LEU A 618 -12.18 17.27 -9.88
N ILE A 619 -11.78 17.95 -8.82
CA ILE A 619 -12.67 18.67 -7.92
C ILE A 619 -12.14 20.09 -7.78
N ALA A 620 -13.02 21.07 -7.93
CA ALA A 620 -12.76 22.48 -7.65
C ALA A 620 -13.85 22.98 -6.70
N LEU A 621 -13.51 23.31 -5.46
CA LEU A 621 -14.45 23.80 -4.46
C LEU A 621 -14.00 25.16 -3.91
N GLN A 622 -14.93 26.07 -3.67
CA GLN A 622 -14.68 27.37 -3.04
C GLN A 622 -14.95 27.27 -1.54
N ARG A 623 -14.11 27.88 -0.69
CA ARG A 623 -14.36 27.91 0.75
C ARG A 623 -15.65 28.69 1.03
N ARG A 624 -16.51 28.19 1.92
CA ARG A 624 -17.83 28.81 2.15
C ARG A 624 -17.74 30.22 2.73
N ARG A 625 -16.74 30.47 3.58
CA ARG A 625 -16.50 31.76 4.23
C ARG A 625 -15.74 32.75 3.35
N ASP A 626 -14.92 32.23 2.44
CA ASP A 626 -14.05 33.00 1.57
C ASP A 626 -14.07 32.41 0.15
N PRO A 627 -14.94 32.91 -0.75
CA PRO A 627 -15.10 32.35 -2.08
C PRO A 627 -13.88 32.57 -3.00
N GLU A 628 -12.93 33.42 -2.61
CA GLU A 628 -11.67 33.65 -3.32
C GLU A 628 -10.65 32.53 -3.07
N GLN A 629 -10.83 31.77 -1.97
CA GLN A 629 -10.02 30.59 -1.69
C GLN A 629 -10.63 29.35 -2.39
N VAL A 630 -9.94 28.85 -3.41
CA VAL A 630 -10.33 27.70 -4.23
C VAL A 630 -9.45 26.49 -3.89
N LEU A 631 -10.07 25.39 -3.50
CA LEU A 631 -9.46 24.08 -3.33
C LEU A 631 -9.53 23.31 -4.64
N LEU A 632 -8.39 22.95 -5.18
CA LEU A 632 -8.24 22.08 -6.34
C LEU A 632 -7.74 20.70 -5.88
N GLN A 633 -8.42 19.64 -6.29
CA GLN A 633 -8.08 18.28 -5.88
C GLN A 633 -8.28 17.25 -7.00
N CYS A 634 -7.31 16.35 -7.17
CA CYS A 634 -7.43 15.18 -8.04
C CYS A 634 -7.49 13.90 -7.21
N LEU A 635 -8.56 13.12 -7.37
CA LEU A 635 -8.81 11.92 -6.56
C LEU A 635 -9.17 10.71 -7.42
N PRO A 636 -8.68 9.51 -7.10
CA PRO A 636 -9.22 8.27 -7.63
C PRO A 636 -10.74 8.17 -7.40
N ARG A 637 -11.49 7.72 -8.41
CA ARG A 637 -12.97 7.67 -8.41
C ARG A 637 -13.58 7.05 -7.16
N ASN A 638 -12.95 6.00 -6.63
CA ASN A 638 -13.39 5.29 -5.43
C ASN A 638 -13.24 6.09 -4.11
N LYS A 639 -12.47 7.19 -4.10
CA LYS A 639 -12.25 8.06 -2.92
C LYS A 639 -13.08 9.36 -2.95
N VAL A 640 -13.73 9.66 -4.08
CA VAL A 640 -14.41 10.95 -4.34
C VAL A 640 -15.55 11.17 -3.35
N ASP A 641 -16.50 10.24 -3.26
CA ASP A 641 -17.72 10.41 -2.44
C ASP A 641 -17.41 10.53 -0.95
N ALA A 642 -16.43 9.78 -0.45
CA ALA A 642 -15.98 9.85 0.93
C ALA A 642 -15.30 11.20 1.22
N THR A 643 -14.51 11.72 0.29
CA THR A 643 -13.80 12.99 0.46
C THR A 643 -14.74 14.19 0.34
N LEU A 644 -15.65 14.17 -0.64
CA LEU A 644 -16.63 15.22 -0.86
C LEU A 644 -17.56 15.39 0.35
N ARG A 645 -18.04 14.29 0.95
CA ARG A 645 -18.84 14.33 2.19
C ARG A 645 -18.15 15.09 3.32
N ARG A 646 -16.84 14.92 3.49
CA ARG A 646 -16.06 15.65 4.52
C ARG A 646 -15.81 17.12 4.15
N LEU A 647 -15.64 17.42 2.87
CA LEU A 647 -15.33 18.77 2.40
C LEU A 647 -16.56 19.69 2.31
N LEU A 648 -17.75 19.14 2.00
CA LEU A 648 -18.99 19.92 1.81
C LEU A 648 -19.44 20.70 3.05
N GLU A 649 -18.95 20.35 4.25
CA GLU A 649 -19.15 21.12 5.48
C GLU A 649 -18.46 22.51 5.40
N ARG A 650 -17.25 22.57 4.82
CA ARG A 650 -16.39 23.76 4.80
C ARG A 650 -16.31 24.46 3.44
N TYR A 651 -16.54 23.71 2.36
CA TYR A 651 -16.44 24.17 0.98
C TYR A 651 -17.78 24.01 0.25
N ARG A 652 -17.92 24.71 -0.88
CA ARG A 652 -19.06 24.66 -1.81
C ARG A 652 -18.51 24.75 -3.23
N GLY A 653 -19.04 23.96 -4.15
CA GLY A 653 -18.62 24.03 -5.54
C GLY A 653 -19.50 23.19 -6.45
N PRO A 654 -19.15 23.11 -7.75
CA PRO A 654 -19.78 22.21 -8.70
C PRO A 654 -19.62 20.74 -8.31
N GLU A 655 -20.37 19.88 -9.00
CA GLU A 655 -20.13 18.44 -8.98
C GLU A 655 -18.70 18.12 -9.49
N PRO A 656 -18.11 17.00 -9.04
CA PRO A 656 -16.83 16.52 -9.56
C PRO A 656 -16.87 16.39 -11.08
N SER A 657 -15.72 16.54 -11.73
CA SER A 657 -15.62 16.35 -13.18
C SER A 657 -16.06 14.96 -13.61
N ASP A 658 -16.30 14.80 -14.92
CA ASP A 658 -16.33 13.47 -15.53
C ASP A 658 -15.05 12.69 -15.20
N THR A 659 -15.15 11.37 -15.23
CA THR A 659 -14.01 10.51 -14.96
C THR A 659 -12.94 10.70 -16.03
N VAL A 660 -11.79 11.23 -15.64
CA VAL A 660 -10.60 11.32 -16.47
C VAL A 660 -9.67 10.15 -16.13
N GLU A 661 -8.83 9.77 -17.06
CA GLU A 661 -7.82 8.75 -16.84
C GLU A 661 -6.46 9.42 -16.65
N MET A 662 -5.62 8.92 -15.75
CA MET A 662 -4.27 9.46 -15.51
C MET A 662 -3.27 8.35 -15.19
N PHE A 663 -2.01 8.53 -15.57
CA PHE A 663 -0.90 7.66 -15.16
C PHE A 663 -0.27 8.14 -13.84
N GLU A 664 0.31 7.21 -13.08
CA GLU A 664 1.19 7.56 -11.94
C GLU A 664 2.38 8.40 -12.43
N GLY A 665 2.56 9.57 -11.84
CA GLY A 665 3.58 10.55 -12.23
C GLY A 665 3.20 11.47 -13.40
N GLU A 666 1.98 11.37 -13.97
CA GLU A 666 1.52 12.29 -15.02
C GLU A 666 1.36 13.71 -14.46
N GLU A 667 1.98 14.69 -15.13
CA GLU A 667 1.79 16.09 -14.80
C GLU A 667 0.46 16.60 -15.39
N PHE A 668 -0.19 17.51 -14.68
CA PHE A 668 -1.38 18.19 -15.17
C PHE A 668 -1.43 19.61 -14.61
N PHE A 669 -2.09 20.49 -15.34
CA PHE A 669 -2.17 21.91 -15.05
C PHE A 669 -3.61 22.33 -14.81
N ALA A 670 -3.83 23.24 -13.88
CA ALA A 670 -5.11 23.94 -13.72
C ALA A 670 -4.95 25.41 -14.11
N ALA A 671 -5.73 25.88 -15.07
CA ALA A 671 -5.78 27.28 -15.48
C ALA A 671 -7.12 27.90 -15.05
N PHE A 672 -7.07 29.13 -14.55
CA PHE A 672 -8.25 29.93 -14.27
C PHE A 672 -8.58 30.78 -15.51
N GLU A 673 -9.83 30.78 -15.94
CA GLU A 673 -10.27 31.44 -17.16
C GLU A 673 -11.58 32.22 -16.94
N ARG A 674 -11.96 33.00 -17.97
CA ARG A 674 -13.17 33.84 -17.99
C ARG A 674 -13.18 34.93 -16.92
N GLY A 675 -12.07 35.66 -16.84
CA GLY A 675 -11.94 36.84 -15.96
C GLY A 675 -11.59 36.50 -14.51
N ILE A 676 -11.22 35.26 -14.21
CA ILE A 676 -10.62 34.86 -12.95
C ILE A 676 -9.17 34.49 -13.21
N ASP A 677 -8.25 34.98 -12.38
CA ASP A 677 -6.81 34.74 -12.45
C ASP A 677 -6.27 34.34 -11.06
N VAL A 678 -5.05 33.81 -11.00
CA VAL A 678 -4.40 33.43 -9.74
C VAL A 678 -3.80 34.67 -9.08
N ASP A 679 -4.10 34.91 -7.81
CA ASP A 679 -3.76 36.18 -7.12
C ASP A 679 -2.28 36.32 -6.69
N ALA A 680 -1.42 35.36 -7.04
CA ALA A 680 0.00 35.46 -6.68
C ALA A 680 0.94 34.61 -7.54
N ASP A 681 2.19 35.08 -7.60
CA ASP A 681 3.34 34.30 -8.03
C ASP A 681 3.65 33.20 -7.02
N ARG A 682 3.41 31.96 -7.43
CA ARG A 682 3.78 30.78 -6.65
C ARG A 682 4.79 29.93 -7.44
N PRO A 683 5.71 29.21 -6.78
CA PRO A 683 6.71 28.37 -7.47
C PRO A 683 6.07 27.25 -8.31
N ASP A 684 4.85 26.84 -7.97
CA ASP A 684 4.06 25.85 -8.71
C ASP A 684 3.19 26.44 -9.83
N CYS A 685 3.20 27.76 -9.99
CA CYS A 685 2.51 28.45 -11.07
C CYS A 685 3.48 28.65 -12.25
N VAL A 686 3.31 27.84 -13.29
CA VAL A 686 4.08 27.92 -14.53
C VAL A 686 3.17 28.54 -15.59
N GLU A 687 3.55 29.71 -16.11
CA GLU A 687 2.79 30.44 -17.14
C GLU A 687 1.32 30.74 -16.76
N GLY A 688 1.05 31.04 -15.49
CA GLY A 688 -0.31 31.32 -14.99
C GLY A 688 -1.14 30.07 -14.73
N ARG A 689 -0.55 28.87 -14.84
CA ARG A 689 -1.22 27.58 -14.62
C ARG A 689 -0.58 26.87 -13.44
N ILE A 690 -1.42 26.24 -12.63
CA ILE A 690 -0.98 25.53 -11.43
C ILE A 690 -0.62 24.11 -11.82
N CYS A 691 0.65 23.77 -11.70
CA CYS A 691 1.17 22.44 -12.01
C CYS A 691 0.85 21.45 -10.89
N PHE A 692 0.51 20.22 -11.23
CA PHE A 692 0.33 19.09 -10.31
C PHE A 692 1.03 17.86 -10.89
N VAL A 693 1.45 16.94 -10.03
CA VAL A 693 1.90 15.60 -10.42
C VAL A 693 0.99 14.59 -9.75
N PHE A 694 0.35 13.72 -10.53
CA PHE A 694 -0.62 12.77 -10.00
C PHE A 694 0.03 11.50 -9.43
N TYR A 695 -0.20 11.24 -8.14
CA TYR A 695 0.09 9.95 -7.50
C TYR A 695 -1.16 9.45 -6.75
N SER A 696 -1.65 8.25 -7.03
CA SER A 696 -3.00 7.80 -6.58
C SER A 696 -3.12 7.58 -5.06
N HIS A 697 -2.00 7.33 -4.38
CA HIS A 697 -1.94 7.10 -2.94
C HIS A 697 -1.52 8.34 -2.14
N LEU A 698 -1.05 9.41 -2.81
CA LEU A 698 -0.71 10.68 -2.16
C LEU A 698 -1.87 11.70 -2.27
N LYS A 699 -1.78 12.79 -1.52
CA LYS A 699 -2.77 13.87 -1.55
C LYS A 699 -2.46 14.81 -2.72
N ASN A 700 -3.15 14.67 -3.84
CA ASN A 700 -3.06 15.60 -4.98
C ASN A 700 -3.99 16.80 -4.75
N VAL A 701 -3.63 17.71 -3.85
CA VAL A 701 -4.46 18.84 -3.43
C VAL A 701 -3.66 20.14 -3.39
N LYS A 702 -4.26 21.25 -3.83
CA LYS A 702 -3.72 22.60 -3.72
C LYS A 702 -4.81 23.60 -3.38
N GLU A 703 -4.49 24.55 -2.51
CA GLU A 703 -5.36 25.69 -2.21
C GLU A 703 -4.79 26.96 -2.85
N VAL A 704 -5.66 27.69 -3.53
CA VAL A 704 -5.30 28.77 -4.44
C VAL A 704 -6.19 29.96 -4.16
N TYR A 705 -5.61 31.15 -4.08
CA TYR A 705 -6.37 32.39 -4.06
C TYR A 705 -6.55 32.91 -5.48
N VAL A 706 -7.77 33.32 -5.81
CA VAL A 706 -8.12 33.82 -7.13
C VAL A 706 -8.61 35.26 -7.08
N THR A 707 -8.25 36.04 -8.09
CA THR A 707 -8.71 37.41 -8.28
C THR A 707 -9.40 37.60 -9.62
N THR A 708 -10.01 38.76 -9.80
CA THR A 708 -10.70 39.13 -11.04
C THR A 708 -10.40 40.58 -11.38
N THR A 709 -10.17 40.85 -12.66
CA THR A 709 -10.04 42.20 -13.22
C THR A 709 -11.39 42.83 -13.53
N LEU A 710 -12.49 42.08 -13.39
CA LEU A 710 -13.85 42.53 -13.67
C LEU A 710 -14.50 43.13 -12.42
N ASP A 711 -15.32 44.16 -12.63
CA ASP A 711 -16.03 44.83 -11.54
C ASP A 711 -17.06 43.91 -10.87
N ARG A 712 -16.81 43.59 -9.59
CA ARG A 712 -17.64 42.72 -8.73
C ARG A 712 -18.77 43.48 -8.02
N GLU A 713 -18.80 44.81 -8.08
CA GLU A 713 -19.86 45.62 -7.48
C GLU A 713 -21.15 45.49 -8.30
N ALA A 714 -21.05 45.54 -9.63
CA ALA A 714 -22.21 45.44 -10.53
C ALA A 714 -22.74 44.00 -10.67
N GLN A 715 -21.85 43.01 -10.85
CA GLN A 715 -22.25 41.63 -11.16
C GLN A 715 -21.37 40.56 -10.53
N ALA A 716 -21.94 39.36 -10.31
CA ALA A 716 -21.17 38.21 -9.85
C ALA A 716 -20.36 37.69 -11.04
N VAL A 717 -19.06 37.52 -10.86
CA VAL A 717 -18.16 37.03 -11.90
C VAL A 717 -18.30 35.51 -11.98
N ARG A 718 -18.70 35.02 -13.16
CA ARG A 718 -18.71 33.59 -13.47
C ARG A 718 -17.42 33.28 -14.21
N GLY A 719 -16.50 32.59 -13.55
CA GLY A 719 -15.30 32.07 -14.19
C GLY A 719 -15.33 30.55 -14.30
N GLN A 720 -14.19 29.99 -14.66
CA GLN A 720 -14.03 28.55 -14.75
C GLN A 720 -12.60 28.15 -14.43
N VAL A 721 -12.43 26.91 -13.97
CA VAL A 721 -11.13 26.24 -13.85
C VAL A 721 -11.07 25.17 -14.91
N SER A 722 -10.15 25.30 -15.85
CA SER A 722 -9.90 24.33 -16.90
C SER A 722 -8.64 23.54 -16.56
N PHE A 723 -8.75 22.20 -16.60
CA PHE A 723 -7.64 21.30 -16.35
C PHE A 723 -7.06 20.80 -17.68
N TYR A 724 -5.73 20.80 -17.79
CA TYR A 724 -4.99 20.40 -18.97
C TYR A 724 -3.95 19.35 -18.60
N ARG A 725 -3.63 18.45 -19.52
CA ARG A 725 -2.55 17.49 -19.38
C ARG A 725 -1.20 18.16 -19.55
N GLY A 726 -0.21 17.68 -18.82
CA GLY A 726 1.18 18.10 -18.89
C GLY A 726 2.08 16.99 -19.39
N ALA A 727 3.36 17.03 -18.97
CA ALA A 727 4.33 16.03 -19.35
C ALA A 727 3.96 14.64 -18.78
N VAL A 728 4.18 13.61 -19.59
CA VAL A 728 4.00 12.21 -19.22
C VAL A 728 5.37 11.62 -18.88
N PRO A 729 5.49 10.73 -17.87
CA PRO A 729 6.76 10.06 -17.60
C PRO A 729 7.29 9.29 -18.82
N VAL A 730 8.61 9.35 -19.06
CA VAL A 730 9.34 8.80 -20.23
C VAL A 730 9.06 7.30 -20.50
N ARG A 731 8.53 6.56 -19.53
CA ARG A 731 8.21 5.11 -19.64
C ARG A 731 6.81 4.81 -20.19
N VAL A 732 6.08 5.79 -20.71
CA VAL A 732 4.80 5.59 -21.40
C VAL A 732 5.04 5.58 -22.91
N PRO A 733 4.54 4.57 -23.66
CA PRO A 733 4.72 4.54 -25.12
C PRO A 733 4.12 5.79 -25.78
N GLU A 734 4.86 6.41 -26.71
CA GLU A 734 4.45 7.64 -27.41
C GLU A 734 3.05 7.51 -28.04
N GLU A 735 2.68 6.35 -28.56
CA GLU A 735 1.37 6.20 -29.20
C GLU A 735 0.21 6.06 -28.19
N ALA A 736 0.50 5.72 -26.91
CA ALA A 736 -0.47 5.82 -25.82
C ALA A 736 -0.74 7.28 -25.43
N GLU A 737 0.25 8.15 -25.62
CA GLU A 737 0.07 9.60 -25.54
C GLU A 737 -0.73 10.10 -26.76
N ALA A 738 -0.36 9.66 -27.97
CA ALA A 738 -1.03 10.05 -29.21
C ALA A 738 -2.51 9.62 -29.27
N ALA A 739 -2.85 8.45 -28.71
CA ALA A 739 -4.24 7.98 -28.62
C ALA A 739 -5.12 8.84 -27.71
N ARG A 740 -4.51 9.57 -26.77
CA ARG A 740 -5.21 10.40 -25.79
C ARG A 740 -5.27 11.87 -26.18
N GLN A 741 -4.38 12.32 -27.05
CA GLN A 741 -4.46 13.63 -27.68
C GLN A 741 -5.67 13.66 -28.62
N ARG A 742 -6.68 14.48 -28.29
CA ARG A 742 -7.81 14.69 -29.18
C ARG A 742 -7.33 15.36 -30.46
N LYS A 743 -7.83 14.91 -31.62
CA LYS A 743 -7.74 15.69 -32.87
C LYS A 743 -8.60 16.96 -32.71
N GLY A 744 -8.00 18.03 -32.19
CA GLY A 744 -8.67 19.30 -31.93
C GLY A 744 -7.70 20.32 -31.32
N ALA A 745 -8.09 21.60 -31.33
CA ALA A 745 -7.25 22.72 -30.89
C ALA A 745 -6.79 22.61 -29.42
N ASP A 746 -7.57 21.93 -28.57
CA ASP A 746 -7.25 21.69 -27.16
C ASP A 746 -6.97 20.21 -26.89
N ALA A 747 -5.96 19.64 -27.56
CA ALA A 747 -5.59 18.23 -27.43
C ALA A 747 -5.27 17.80 -25.98
N LEU A 748 -4.91 18.75 -25.11
CA LEU A 748 -4.53 18.55 -23.72
C LEU A 748 -5.70 18.75 -22.73
N TRP A 749 -6.86 19.26 -23.14
CA TRP A 749 -7.96 19.55 -22.23
C TRP A 749 -8.55 18.28 -21.58
N MET A 750 -8.78 18.34 -20.28
CA MET A 750 -9.33 17.25 -19.47
C MET A 750 -10.77 17.51 -19.05
N ALA A 751 -10.99 18.60 -18.34
CA ALA A 751 -12.29 18.98 -17.78
C ALA A 751 -12.31 20.49 -17.47
N THR A 752 -13.50 21.07 -17.47
CA THR A 752 -13.71 22.46 -17.02
C THR A 752 -14.78 22.46 -15.93
N LEU A 753 -14.47 23.04 -14.79
CA LEU A 753 -15.38 23.17 -13.64
C LEU A 753 -15.76 24.64 -13.42
N PRO A 754 -17.05 24.97 -13.33
CA PRO A 754 -17.48 26.35 -13.15
C PRO A 754 -17.22 26.83 -11.73
N ILE A 755 -16.73 28.06 -11.60
CA ILE A 755 -16.55 28.75 -10.32
C ILE A 755 -17.22 30.12 -10.37
N LYS A 756 -17.65 30.62 -9.21
CA LYS A 756 -18.39 31.89 -9.15
C LYS A 756 -17.89 32.74 -8.00
N LEU A 757 -17.38 33.92 -8.31
CA LEU A 757 -17.13 34.95 -7.32
C LEU A 757 -18.44 35.73 -7.09
N PRO A 758 -19.03 35.71 -5.88
CA PRO A 758 -20.27 36.42 -5.61
C PRO A 758 -20.08 37.95 -5.72
N ARG A 759 -21.19 38.65 -6.01
CA ARG A 759 -21.25 40.12 -5.97
C ARG A 759 -20.78 40.61 -4.60
N LEU A 760 -19.90 41.60 -4.58
CA LEU A 760 -19.59 42.31 -3.35
C LEU A 760 -20.82 43.12 -2.98
N ARG A 761 -21.48 42.81 -1.86
CA ARG A 761 -22.58 43.65 -1.36
C ARG A 761 -21.95 44.95 -0.88
N GLY A 762 -22.21 46.05 -1.59
CA GLY A 762 -21.97 47.40 -1.08
C GLY A 762 -22.67 47.53 0.28
N SER A 763 -21.89 47.61 1.36
CA SER A 763 -22.42 47.80 2.70
C SER A 763 -22.75 49.28 2.88
N GLU A 764 -23.90 49.71 2.37
CA GLU A 764 -24.58 50.89 2.91
C GLU A 764 -25.17 50.49 4.27
N GLY A 765 -24.34 50.61 5.31
CA GLY A 765 -24.73 50.42 6.70
C GLY A 765 -23.56 50.80 7.61
N PRO A 766 -23.77 51.59 8.67
CA PRO A 766 -22.69 52.09 9.50
C PRO A 766 -21.98 50.93 10.21
N ARG A 767 -20.73 50.72 9.79
CA ARG A 767 -19.67 49.82 10.29
C ARG A 767 -19.98 49.18 11.66
N ARG A 768 -20.53 47.97 11.63
CA ARG A 768 -20.35 46.94 12.68
C ARG A 768 -19.23 46.01 12.22
N GLY A 769 -18.15 45.93 13.01
CA GLY A 769 -17.20 44.80 13.05
C GLY A 769 -16.38 44.56 11.77
N ALA A 770 -15.11 44.91 11.82
CA ALA A 770 -14.12 44.82 10.75
C ALA A 770 -14.07 43.45 10.05
N GLY A 771 -14.50 43.38 8.80
CA GLY A 771 -13.99 42.42 7.82
C GLY A 771 -12.91 43.12 6.99
N LEU A 772 -11.67 42.64 7.08
CA LEU A 772 -10.50 43.14 6.35
C LEU A 772 -10.74 43.02 4.83
N SER A 773 -11.19 44.09 4.20
CA SER A 773 -11.26 44.23 2.76
C SER A 773 -11.18 45.72 2.45
N LEU A 774 -10.17 46.17 1.68
CA LEU A 774 -10.28 47.24 0.65
C LEU A 774 -8.95 47.84 0.11
N ALA A 775 -7.75 47.32 0.41
CA ALA A 775 -6.54 47.66 -0.38
C ALA A 775 -5.61 46.45 -0.53
N PRO A 776 -5.04 46.18 -1.72
CA PRO A 776 -4.07 45.10 -1.90
C PRO A 776 -2.83 45.40 -1.04
N LEU A 777 -2.68 44.63 0.02
CA LEU A 777 -1.58 44.74 0.96
C LEU A 777 -0.32 44.13 0.31
N ASN A 778 0.56 44.98 -0.22
CA ASN A 778 1.85 44.56 -0.78
C ASN A 778 2.99 44.95 0.18
N LEU A 779 3.72 43.96 0.68
CA LEU A 779 4.93 44.18 1.48
C LEU A 779 6.17 44.03 0.60
N GLY A 780 7.09 45.00 0.65
CA GLY A 780 8.35 44.96 -0.10
C GLY A 780 8.46 46.04 -1.17
N ASP A 781 9.58 46.02 -1.88
CA ASP A 781 9.89 46.93 -2.99
C ASP A 781 10.29 46.13 -4.25
N ALA A 782 10.44 46.83 -5.38
CA ALA A 782 10.76 46.20 -6.65
C ALA A 782 12.13 45.47 -6.64
N GLU A 783 13.06 45.87 -5.77
CA GLU A 783 14.41 45.29 -5.68
C GLU A 783 14.45 44.04 -4.79
N THR A 784 13.67 44.00 -3.73
CA THR A 784 13.61 42.90 -2.74
C THR A 784 12.57 41.85 -3.10
N GLY A 785 11.55 42.20 -3.88
CA GLY A 785 10.41 41.37 -4.26
C GLY A 785 9.15 41.73 -3.46
N PHE A 786 7.98 41.71 -4.10
CA PHE A 786 6.70 41.97 -3.43
C PHE A 786 6.09 40.69 -2.84
N LEU A 787 5.72 40.76 -1.57
CA LEU A 787 4.83 39.82 -0.89
C LEU A 787 3.41 40.35 -0.99
N THR A 788 2.59 39.76 -1.87
CA THR A 788 1.18 40.13 -2.04
C THR A 788 0.34 39.69 -0.84
N GLN A 789 -0.85 40.26 -0.72
CA GLN A 789 -1.84 39.85 0.27
C GLN A 789 -2.12 38.34 0.22
N SER A 790 -2.16 37.74 -0.96
CA SER A 790 -2.32 36.31 -1.15
C SER A 790 -1.12 35.48 -0.68
N ASN A 791 0.10 35.98 -0.88
CA ASN A 791 1.29 35.34 -0.32
C ASN A 791 1.26 35.38 1.21
N LEU A 792 0.82 36.48 1.80
CA LEU A 792 0.63 36.61 3.26
C LEU A 792 -0.48 35.69 3.80
N LEU A 793 -1.55 35.47 3.03
CA LEU A 793 -2.59 34.48 3.38
C LEU A 793 -2.07 33.04 3.30
N SER A 794 -1.24 32.73 2.30
CA SER A 794 -0.56 31.43 2.19
C SER A 794 0.34 31.20 3.42
N VAL A 795 1.13 32.21 3.79
CA VAL A 795 1.96 32.21 5.00
C VAL A 795 1.10 32.06 6.26
N ALA A 796 0.00 32.81 6.39
CA ALA A 796 -0.90 32.73 7.52
C ALA A 796 -1.48 31.32 7.72
N GLY A 797 -1.90 30.66 6.64
CA GLY A 797 -2.38 29.27 6.70
C GLY A 797 -1.32 28.25 7.16
N ARG A 798 -0.04 28.62 7.12
CA ARG A 798 1.11 27.76 7.46
C ARG A 798 1.71 28.06 8.84
N LEU A 799 1.28 29.12 9.53
CA LEU A 799 1.81 29.51 10.84
C LEU A 799 1.26 28.65 12.00
N GLY A 800 0.04 28.13 11.88
CA GLY A 800 -0.55 27.21 12.86
C GLY A 800 -0.53 27.75 14.30
N LEU A 801 -0.13 26.92 15.26
CA LEU A 801 -0.15 27.25 16.69
C LEU A 801 1.00 28.19 17.12
N ASP A 802 2.02 28.36 16.28
CA ASP A 802 3.25 29.10 16.58
C ASP A 802 3.13 30.61 16.31
N TRP A 803 1.95 31.06 15.84
CA TRP A 803 1.69 32.46 15.54
C TRP A 803 1.96 33.44 16.70
N PRO A 804 1.77 33.10 18.01
CA PRO A 804 2.07 34.03 19.09
C PRO A 804 3.58 34.30 19.21
N ALA A 805 4.43 33.32 18.91
CA ALA A 805 5.88 33.49 18.90
C ALA A 805 6.30 34.41 17.74
N VAL A 806 5.74 34.17 16.56
CA VAL A 806 5.96 35.02 15.37
C VAL A 806 5.49 36.45 15.65
N ALA A 807 4.33 36.63 16.27
CA ALA A 807 3.81 37.95 16.63
C ALA A 807 4.76 38.71 17.58
N LEU A 808 5.32 38.04 18.58
CA LEU A 808 6.27 38.64 19.51
C LEU A 808 7.58 39.04 18.81
N HIS A 809 8.11 38.20 17.92
CA HIS A 809 9.31 38.54 17.12
C HIS A 809 9.05 39.65 16.07
N LEU A 810 7.82 39.77 15.57
CA LEU A 810 7.38 40.89 14.72
C LEU A 810 7.16 42.21 15.49
N GLY A 811 7.33 42.21 16.82
CA GLY A 811 7.18 43.39 17.68
C GLY A 811 5.75 43.67 18.15
N VAL A 812 4.81 42.72 17.98
CA VAL A 812 3.45 42.83 18.51
C VAL A 812 3.50 42.67 20.03
N SER A 813 2.96 43.64 20.77
CA SER A 813 3.02 43.59 22.24
C SER A 813 2.23 42.39 22.79
N TYR A 814 2.67 41.83 23.92
CA TYR A 814 1.97 40.72 24.58
C TYR A 814 0.47 41.03 24.85
N ARG A 815 0.13 42.30 25.12
CA ARG A 815 -1.26 42.74 25.31
C ARG A 815 -2.09 42.61 24.02
N GLU A 816 -1.52 42.92 22.87
CA GLU A 816 -2.19 42.76 21.58
C GLU A 816 -2.37 41.29 21.21
N VAL A 817 -1.36 40.44 21.47
CA VAL A 817 -1.47 38.98 21.27
C VAL A 817 -2.60 38.38 22.11
N GLN A 818 -2.72 38.79 23.38
CA GLN A 818 -3.82 38.35 24.26
C GLN A 818 -5.18 38.87 23.81
N ARG A 819 -5.26 40.11 23.29
CA ARG A 819 -6.49 40.66 22.71
C ARG A 819 -6.95 39.83 21.51
N ILE A 820 -6.06 39.52 20.58
CA ILE A 820 -6.37 38.72 19.38
C ILE A 820 -6.83 37.30 19.79
N ARG A 821 -6.15 36.66 20.75
CA ARG A 821 -6.59 35.36 21.31
C ARG A 821 -7.98 35.40 21.92
N HIS A 822 -8.35 36.51 22.54
CA HIS A 822 -9.65 36.67 23.18
C HIS A 822 -10.76 36.97 22.17
N GLU A 823 -10.50 37.86 21.20
CA GLU A 823 -11.44 38.25 20.15
C GLU A 823 -11.81 37.08 19.23
N PHE A 824 -10.84 36.22 18.89
CA PHE A 824 -11.01 35.09 17.97
C PHE A 824 -10.82 33.74 18.66
N ARG A 825 -11.43 33.56 19.83
CA ARG A 825 -11.18 32.42 20.74
C ARG A 825 -11.29 31.03 20.10
N ASP A 826 -12.15 30.91 19.09
CA ASP A 826 -12.49 29.63 18.44
C ASP A 826 -12.00 29.51 16.98
N ASP A 827 -11.28 30.52 16.47
CA ASP A 827 -10.83 30.55 15.07
C ASP A 827 -9.34 30.89 14.97
N LEU A 828 -8.50 29.84 14.96
CA LEU A 828 -7.05 29.97 14.85
C LEU A 828 -6.65 30.68 13.54
N ASP A 829 -7.33 30.39 12.42
CA ASP A 829 -7.05 31.03 11.14
C ASP A 829 -7.29 32.54 11.23
N GLU A 830 -8.35 32.95 11.92
CA GLU A 830 -8.69 34.36 12.11
C GLU A 830 -7.73 35.06 13.08
N GLN A 831 -7.27 34.38 14.15
CA GLN A 831 -6.21 34.90 15.02
C GLN A 831 -4.93 35.22 14.23
N ILE A 832 -4.49 34.28 13.39
CA ILE A 832 -3.27 34.42 12.59
C ILE A 832 -3.45 35.52 11.54
N ARG A 833 -4.57 35.51 10.81
CA ARG A 833 -4.88 36.52 9.79
C ARG A 833 -4.90 37.90 10.41
N HIS A 834 -5.64 38.11 11.49
CA HIS A 834 -5.72 39.41 12.15
C HIS A 834 -4.35 39.90 12.63
N MET A 835 -3.54 39.01 13.23
CA MET A 835 -2.18 39.35 13.65
C MET A 835 -1.31 39.79 12.47
N LEU A 836 -1.21 38.95 11.44
CA LEU A 836 -0.28 39.15 10.35
C LEU A 836 -0.68 40.32 9.45
N PHE A 837 -1.98 40.51 9.23
CA PHE A 837 -2.50 41.65 8.48
C PHE A 837 -2.39 42.97 9.25
N SER A 838 -2.72 43.00 10.54
CA SER A 838 -2.55 44.22 11.34
C SER A 838 -1.08 44.64 11.45
N TRP A 839 -0.15 43.68 11.49
CA TRP A 839 1.28 43.96 11.40
C TRP A 839 1.67 44.49 10.01
N ALA A 840 1.23 43.82 8.95
CA ALA A 840 1.57 44.20 7.59
C ALA A 840 1.00 45.57 7.19
N GLU A 841 -0.20 45.93 7.65
CA GLU A 841 -0.78 47.27 7.46
C GLU A 841 0.07 48.36 8.14
N ARG A 842 0.68 48.08 9.30
CA ARG A 842 1.61 48.99 9.98
C ARG A 842 2.94 49.14 9.26
N GLN A 843 3.34 48.12 8.49
CA GLN A 843 4.62 48.06 7.78
C GLN A 843 4.49 48.41 6.28
N ALA A 844 3.27 48.59 5.77
CA ALA A 844 3.02 48.95 4.39
C ALA A 844 3.78 50.23 4.01
N GLY A 845 4.72 50.12 3.06
CA GLY A 845 5.56 51.22 2.59
C GLY A 845 6.94 51.35 3.26
N GLN A 846 7.29 50.53 4.26
CA GLN A 846 8.65 50.52 4.83
C GLN A 846 9.60 49.59 4.04
N PRO A 847 10.77 50.07 3.58
CA PRO A 847 11.77 49.21 2.94
C PRO A 847 12.29 48.19 3.97
N GLY A 848 12.37 46.92 3.58
CA GLY A 848 12.87 45.84 4.46
C GLY A 848 11.83 45.16 5.36
N ALA A 849 10.54 45.53 5.29
CA ALA A 849 9.47 44.86 6.05
C ALA A 849 9.43 43.34 5.84
N VAL A 850 9.67 42.89 4.60
CA VAL A 850 9.77 41.47 4.27
C VAL A 850 10.97 40.79 4.94
N GLY A 851 12.09 41.49 5.07
CA GLY A 851 13.27 41.01 5.79
C GLY A 851 12.97 40.78 7.28
N LEU A 852 12.17 41.67 7.89
CA LEU A 852 11.69 41.49 9.26
C LEU A 852 10.76 40.28 9.39
N LEU A 853 9.90 40.01 8.40
CA LEU A 853 9.06 38.80 8.39
C LEU A 853 9.90 37.54 8.32
N VAL A 854 10.88 37.48 7.40
CA VAL A 854 11.80 36.35 7.27
C VAL A 854 12.59 36.16 8.56
N GLN A 855 13.14 37.23 9.14
CA GLN A 855 13.89 37.17 10.39
C GLN A 855 13.02 36.72 11.57
N ALA A 856 11.77 37.20 11.65
CA ALA A 856 10.85 36.77 12.70
C ALA A 856 10.43 35.30 12.52
N LEU A 857 10.25 34.83 11.29
CA LEU A 857 9.99 33.41 11.01
C LEU A 857 11.19 32.53 11.39
N GLU A 858 12.41 32.97 11.08
CA GLU A 858 13.65 32.29 11.49
C GLU A 858 13.83 32.26 13.01
N GLN A 859 13.57 33.37 13.70
CA GLN A 859 13.64 33.45 15.16
C GLN A 859 12.55 32.63 15.85
N SER A 860 11.44 32.37 15.16
CA SER A 860 10.32 31.57 15.67
C SER A 860 10.41 30.10 15.27
N ASP A 861 11.58 29.63 14.82
CA ASP A 861 11.81 28.25 14.40
C ASP A 861 10.90 27.76 13.24
N ARG A 862 10.40 28.68 12.40
CA ARG A 862 9.56 28.40 11.22
C ARG A 862 10.36 28.55 9.92
N GLN A 863 11.46 27.81 9.82
CA GLN A 863 12.38 27.87 8.67
C GLN A 863 11.72 27.40 7.36
N ASP A 864 10.77 26.45 7.46
CA ASP A 864 9.95 25.97 6.34
C ASP A 864 9.16 27.10 5.67
N VAL A 865 8.53 27.97 6.46
CA VAL A 865 7.77 29.12 5.97
C VAL A 865 8.71 30.24 5.51
N ALA A 866 9.85 30.42 6.18
CA ALA A 866 10.87 31.40 5.77
C ALA A 866 11.46 31.07 4.39
N GLU A 867 11.74 29.78 4.11
CA GLU A 867 12.19 29.32 2.80
C GLU A 867 11.11 29.49 1.72
N GLU A 868 9.83 29.22 2.03
CA GLU A 868 8.70 29.47 1.12
C GLU A 868 8.63 30.96 0.75
N VAL A 869 8.73 31.85 1.75
CA VAL A 869 8.79 33.30 1.54
C VAL A 869 10.00 33.70 0.70
N ARG A 870 11.20 33.16 0.98
CA ARG A 870 12.40 33.43 0.16
C ARG A 870 12.25 32.98 -1.27
N ALA A 871 11.68 31.79 -1.51
CA ALA A 871 11.45 31.28 -2.85
C ALA A 871 10.49 32.18 -3.64
N VAL A 872 9.43 32.67 -2.98
CA VAL A 872 8.51 33.66 -3.57
C VAL A 872 9.24 34.96 -3.91
N LEU A 873 10.12 35.44 -3.03
CA LEU A 873 10.92 36.65 -3.28
C LEU A 873 11.96 36.45 -4.39
N GLU A 874 12.65 35.31 -4.41
CA GLU A 874 13.58 34.96 -5.49
C GLU A 874 12.86 34.87 -6.83
N LEU A 875 11.67 34.28 -6.87
CA LEU A 875 10.85 34.22 -8.07
C LEU A 875 10.45 35.64 -8.52
N GLY A 876 10.00 36.49 -7.60
CA GLY A 876 9.70 37.89 -7.86
C GLY A 876 10.90 38.67 -8.40
N ARG A 877 12.09 38.49 -7.79
CA ARG A 877 13.36 39.09 -8.23
C ARG A 877 13.77 38.59 -9.62
N ARG A 878 13.67 37.28 -9.88
CA ARG A 878 13.97 36.70 -11.19
C ARG A 878 13.03 37.24 -12.26
N LYS A 879 11.71 37.29 -11.99
CA LYS A 879 10.74 37.89 -12.92
C LYS A 879 11.00 39.38 -13.16
N TYR A 880 11.38 40.13 -12.14
CA TYR A 880 11.79 41.53 -12.28
C TYR A 880 13.07 41.68 -13.10
N GLN A 881 14.10 40.88 -12.84
CA GLN A 881 15.34 40.85 -13.62
C GLN A 881 15.10 40.45 -15.07
N ASP A 882 14.28 39.44 -15.31
CA ASP A 882 13.90 39.01 -16.66
C ASP A 882 13.05 40.07 -17.35
N SER A 883 12.19 40.80 -16.64
CA SER A 883 11.48 41.97 -17.16
C SER A 883 12.45 43.08 -17.56
N ILE A 884 13.45 43.40 -16.72
CA ILE A 884 14.52 44.36 -17.05
C ILE A 884 15.30 43.90 -18.29
N ARG A 885 15.64 42.61 -18.38
CA ARG A 885 16.33 42.01 -19.54
C ARG A 885 15.46 42.10 -20.81
N ARG A 886 14.17 41.76 -20.73
CA ARG A 886 13.21 41.83 -21.85
C ARG A 886 12.97 43.27 -22.31
N MET A 887 12.97 44.23 -21.40
CA MET A 887 12.82 45.66 -21.69
C MET A 887 14.13 46.33 -22.13
N GLY A 888 15.25 45.60 -22.20
CA GLY A 888 16.55 46.12 -22.63
C GLY A 888 17.18 47.13 -21.66
N LEU A 889 16.75 47.15 -20.40
CA LEU A 889 17.18 48.11 -19.36
C LEU A 889 18.31 47.56 -18.47
N ALA A 890 18.88 46.40 -18.80
CA ALA A 890 19.97 45.81 -18.03
C ALA A 890 21.30 46.55 -18.28
N PRO A 891 22.02 47.00 -17.24
CA PRO A 891 23.36 47.57 -17.41
C PRO A 891 24.31 46.49 -17.93
N LYS A 892 25.07 46.80 -19.00
CA LYS A 892 26.17 45.97 -19.52
C LYS A 892 27.19 45.74 -18.40
N ASP A 893 27.50 44.48 -18.08
CA ASP A 893 28.51 44.12 -17.09
C ASP A 893 29.83 44.87 -17.33
N PRO A 894 30.41 45.55 -16.33
CA PRO A 894 31.80 45.95 -16.37
C PRO A 894 32.67 44.72 -16.08
N ALA A 895 33.35 44.26 -17.12
CA ALA A 895 34.65 43.57 -17.08
C ALA A 895 35.11 42.97 -15.74
N LEU A 896 35.09 41.64 -15.64
CA LEU A 896 36.03 40.87 -14.82
C LEU A 896 37.46 41.09 -15.38
N PRO A 897 38.43 41.60 -14.59
CA PRO A 897 39.84 41.49 -14.90
C PRO A 897 40.44 40.28 -14.16
N GLY A 898 40.96 39.31 -14.91
CA GLY A 898 42.05 38.44 -14.44
C GLY A 898 41.71 37.24 -13.55
N SER A 899 41.29 36.13 -14.16
CA SER A 899 41.73 34.79 -13.73
C SER A 899 42.10 34.00 -14.98
N SER A 900 43.37 34.12 -15.36
CA SER A 900 44.04 33.26 -16.32
C SER A 900 44.13 31.83 -15.79
N ALA A 901 43.49 30.87 -16.46
CA ALA A 901 43.89 29.48 -16.46
C ALA A 901 43.84 28.97 -17.91
N PRO A 902 44.93 28.37 -18.43
CA PRO A 902 45.15 28.18 -19.86
C PRO A 902 44.38 26.98 -20.40
N GLN A 903 43.66 27.17 -21.50
CA GLN A 903 43.22 26.08 -22.38
C GLN A 903 44.35 25.66 -23.32
N PRO A 904 44.42 24.37 -23.70
CA PRO A 904 45.53 23.78 -24.47
C PRO A 904 45.49 24.20 -25.95
N PRO A 905 46.60 24.03 -26.69
CA PRO A 905 46.77 24.64 -28.01
C PRO A 905 45.99 23.88 -29.10
N GLU A 906 45.19 24.61 -29.88
CA GLU A 906 44.78 24.19 -31.23
C GLU A 906 45.89 24.56 -32.24
N PRO A 907 46.17 23.69 -33.23
CA PRO A 907 47.10 23.99 -34.29
C PRO A 907 46.49 24.93 -35.33
N ALA A 908 47.37 25.72 -35.93
CA ALA A 908 47.11 26.68 -36.98
C ALA A 908 46.84 26.04 -38.36
N GLN A 909 46.11 26.81 -39.19
CA GLN A 909 46.19 26.94 -40.65
C GLN A 909 45.55 25.88 -41.56
N ALA A 910 44.27 26.10 -41.90
CA ALA A 910 43.74 26.29 -43.26
C ALA A 910 42.29 26.79 -43.18
#